data_AF-A0A2R6Y595-F1
#
_entry.id   AF-A0A2R6Y595-F1
#
_cell.length_a   1.000
_cell.length_b   1.000
_cell.length_c   1.000
_cell.angle_alpha   90.00
_cell.angle_beta   90.00
_cell.angle_gamma   90.00
#
_symmetry.space_group_name_H-M   'P 1'
#
loop_
_entity.id
_entity.type
_entity.pdbx_description
1 polymer ?
#
loop_
_entity_poly.entity_id
_entity_poly.type
_entity_poly.pdbx_seq_one_letter_code
_entity_poly.pdbx_strand_id
1 'polypeptide(L)'
;MLRKVIIVMIAILLVLTLVLPPIIYGQEQDMGPEVRVALFIDWNGRSLPVRDVVTLSPGNGSGTLTATLSPDEKSTIRAPLVYGGKGFQAKKMKASLFGYHAELLDADQKKMNDVFKLSLALSSQKLDHVVRVTNVGGEVHYRIETAHFATPEALEQALPKYQAVKQSALGQSSIKKRGPYGLSLGYTKELAVAQAMVGRVQQDGYDAMLAAKLGEGGTVLYTAVVGALPDQGSLTQFEGEVLPYFPEWLKSGGFDLAQKGYVQADSPLVRIGQDVFFDDTSGTIDHLYVPLKGVVLSIEESAGGTVSIDEKGEGGRSYRGRMILIRYGDRLAVLNGLPREAYLYGVVGTEMTDVWPLEALKAQAVLARTYLVGGGTKYKIAHISDTTYDQAYTGVEREGPKVRQAVDATRGEVLTVGGGLVQALYSSNAGGISAHGLETWGNDVVYMRPVLSPDDGPEKAAMRWYRVATGDGRIGYVRSDLVDVSNTQDSVTEAGFPVGRIKTSSSTSVNLRPSPGTERSPIGSISAGDYVTILQEVPGNNAYGWIDAPIDGRVLMQQLMSKASGALALPLTAPVERLEVTERGPSGRVIAMRVDGTYLVPSSPDNFRSYFASPDGTGSLRSTLFEVEQLADVTMLAAGGVKSTLPEKNRVISAISAGGRVTSAIGTPDGQYVILGGKEKSIGGTALDTTALTEKLAQDVARTPTLHKIINGQTVHTEKSAHTAGYAVRVASFDPQFRMSGYGYGHGLGLSQYGAKALAEAGKTYRDILQMYFSEQAKVEQR
;
A
#
# COMPACT_ATOMS: atom_id res chain seq x y z
N MET A 1 -51.39 -3.64 16.65
CA MET A 1 -50.73 -4.68 15.83
C MET A 1 -49.21 -4.50 15.72
N LEU A 2 -48.69 -3.27 15.56
CA LEU A 2 -47.24 -3.00 15.44
C LEU A 2 -46.36 -3.50 16.62
N ARG A 3 -46.82 -3.38 17.88
CA ARG A 3 -46.08 -3.88 19.06
C ARG A 3 -45.96 -5.42 19.11
N LYS A 4 -46.92 -6.17 18.55
CA LYS A 4 -46.86 -7.63 18.51
C LYS A 4 -45.95 -8.14 17.39
N VAL A 5 -45.81 -7.38 16.29
CA VAL A 5 -44.88 -7.70 15.19
C VAL A 5 -43.42 -7.46 15.61
N ILE A 6 -43.14 -6.41 16.40
CA ILE A 6 -41.79 -6.13 16.92
C ILE A 6 -41.34 -7.18 17.94
N ILE A 7 -42.23 -7.63 18.83
CA ILE A 7 -41.90 -8.69 19.80
C ILE A 7 -41.69 -10.05 19.12
N VAL A 8 -42.44 -10.35 18.06
CA VAL A 8 -42.25 -11.57 17.26
C VAL A 8 -40.97 -11.51 16.41
N MET A 9 -40.57 -10.34 15.87
CA MET A 9 -39.26 -10.21 15.20
C MET A 9 -38.08 -10.30 16.17
N ILE A 10 -38.18 -9.75 17.38
CA ILE A 10 -37.13 -9.89 18.41
C ILE A 10 -37.05 -11.35 18.90
N ALA A 11 -38.19 -12.05 19.03
CA ALA A 11 -38.22 -13.47 19.38
C ALA A 11 -37.69 -14.38 18.25
N ILE A 12 -37.94 -14.05 16.97
CA ILE A 12 -37.37 -14.77 15.82
C ILE A 12 -35.87 -14.49 15.68
N LEU A 13 -35.39 -13.31 16.05
CA LEU A 13 -33.95 -13.00 16.12
C LEU A 13 -33.26 -13.75 17.28
N LEU A 14 -33.95 -13.95 18.42
CA LEU A 14 -33.40 -14.71 19.56
C LEU A 14 -33.41 -16.23 19.35
N VAL A 15 -34.37 -16.77 18.59
CA VAL A 15 -34.49 -18.22 18.33
C VAL A 15 -33.57 -18.70 17.19
N LEU A 16 -32.86 -17.79 16.52
CA LEU A 16 -31.83 -18.12 15.52
C LEU A 16 -30.38 -18.09 16.08
N THR A 17 -30.20 -18.30 17.39
CA THR A 17 -28.86 -18.42 18.00
C THR A 17 -28.74 -19.66 18.87
N LEU A 18 -28.37 -20.79 18.25
CA LEU A 18 -27.52 -21.85 18.81
C LEU A 18 -27.24 -22.93 17.75
N VAL A 19 -26.86 -22.50 16.56
CA VAL A 19 -25.87 -23.25 15.80
C VAL A 19 -24.69 -22.31 15.75
N LEU A 20 -23.74 -22.51 16.66
CA LEU A 20 -22.40 -21.94 16.48
C LEU A 20 -22.00 -22.29 15.05
N PRO A 21 -21.57 -21.32 14.21
CA PRO A 21 -21.01 -21.69 12.92
C PRO A 21 -19.94 -22.75 13.22
N PRO A 22 -19.91 -23.87 12.47
CA PRO A 22 -18.92 -24.92 12.71
C PRO A 22 -17.56 -24.23 12.76
N ILE A 23 -16.75 -24.56 13.76
CA ILE A 23 -15.37 -24.08 13.82
C ILE A 23 -14.74 -24.52 12.51
N ILE A 24 -14.56 -23.58 11.57
CA ILE A 24 -13.99 -23.88 10.26
C ILE A 24 -12.50 -24.04 10.50
N TYR A 25 -12.12 -25.25 10.84
CA TYR A 25 -10.73 -25.66 10.79
C TYR A 25 -10.30 -25.75 9.33
N GLY A 26 -9.17 -25.14 9.00
CA GLY A 26 -8.57 -25.30 7.69
C GLY A 26 -8.19 -26.76 7.45
N GLN A 27 -8.49 -27.27 6.27
CA GLN A 27 -7.89 -28.51 5.78
C GLN A 27 -6.68 -28.16 4.93
N GLU A 28 -5.63 -28.96 5.04
CA GLU A 28 -4.47 -28.81 4.17
C GLU A 28 -4.89 -28.98 2.72
N GLN A 29 -4.48 -28.04 1.88
CA GLN A 29 -4.78 -28.04 0.47
C GLN A 29 -3.59 -28.56 -0.32
N ASP A 30 -3.85 -29.42 -1.31
CA ASP A 30 -2.81 -29.83 -2.25
C ASP A 30 -2.44 -28.64 -3.15
N MET A 31 -1.24 -28.10 -2.93
CA MET A 31 -0.65 -27.03 -3.73
C MET A 31 0.23 -27.55 -4.88
N GLY A 32 0.38 -28.87 -5.00
CA GLY A 32 1.40 -29.47 -5.86
C GLY A 32 2.83 -29.20 -5.37
N PRO A 33 3.84 -29.39 -6.25
CA PRO A 33 5.25 -29.36 -5.88
C PRO A 33 5.81 -27.95 -5.63
N GLU A 34 5.16 -26.92 -6.17
CA GLU A 34 5.61 -25.53 -6.11
C GLU A 34 4.50 -24.59 -5.63
N VAL A 35 4.89 -23.60 -4.84
CA VAL A 35 4.04 -22.43 -4.56
C VAL A 35 4.05 -21.55 -5.80
N ARG A 36 2.87 -21.00 -6.14
CA ARG A 36 2.72 -20.01 -7.21
C ARG A 36 2.30 -18.70 -6.61
N VAL A 37 3.18 -17.69 -6.71
CA VAL A 37 2.97 -16.35 -6.18
C VAL A 37 2.62 -15.39 -7.31
N ALA A 38 1.46 -14.75 -7.21
CA ALA A 38 1.01 -13.72 -8.13
C ALA A 38 1.76 -12.41 -7.89
N LEU A 39 2.44 -11.87 -8.92
CA LEU A 39 3.27 -10.67 -8.76
C LEU A 39 2.55 -9.35 -9.06
N PHE A 40 1.49 -9.27 -9.88
CA PHE A 40 0.94 -7.95 -10.26
C PHE A 40 -0.54 -7.77 -9.92
N ILE A 41 -0.89 -7.97 -8.65
CA ILE A 41 -2.25 -7.69 -8.17
C ILE A 41 -2.41 -6.18 -7.90
N ASP A 42 -3.41 -5.56 -8.53
CA ASP A 42 -3.78 -4.15 -8.32
C ASP A 42 -4.99 -4.01 -7.36
N TRP A 43 -5.00 -2.94 -6.56
CA TRP A 43 -5.94 -2.70 -5.48
C TRP A 43 -7.08 -1.77 -5.88
N ASN A 44 -8.15 -2.37 -6.41
CA ASN A 44 -9.54 -1.95 -6.23
C ASN A 44 -10.47 -3.18 -6.13
N GLY A 45 -9.92 -4.25 -5.55
CA GLY A 45 -10.70 -5.37 -5.00
C GLY A 45 -11.12 -6.46 -5.98
N ARG A 46 -10.38 -6.74 -7.07
CA ARG A 46 -10.55 -7.96 -7.93
C ARG A 46 -9.57 -8.11 -9.10
N SER A 47 -8.56 -7.24 -9.25
CA SER A 47 -7.70 -7.27 -10.43
C SER A 47 -6.76 -8.48 -10.42
N LEU A 48 -6.67 -9.10 -11.58
CA LEU A 48 -5.91 -10.31 -11.85
C LEU A 48 -4.39 -10.01 -11.91
N PRO A 49 -3.49 -10.99 -11.67
CA PRO A 49 -2.05 -10.74 -11.58
C PRO A 49 -1.40 -10.57 -12.97
N VAL A 50 -1.75 -9.49 -13.68
CA VAL A 50 -1.47 -9.34 -15.11
C VAL A 50 -0.74 -8.06 -15.49
N ARG A 51 0.04 -8.13 -16.57
CA ARG A 51 0.77 -7.04 -17.23
C ARG A 51 0.64 -7.16 -18.75
N ASP A 52 0.96 -6.09 -19.46
CA ASP A 52 1.01 -6.12 -20.92
C ASP A 52 2.40 -6.61 -21.40
N VAL A 53 3.47 -6.15 -20.74
CA VAL A 53 4.87 -6.57 -20.96
C VAL A 53 5.58 -6.70 -19.60
N VAL A 54 6.54 -7.61 -19.50
CA VAL A 54 7.43 -7.77 -18.33
C VAL A 54 8.89 -7.94 -18.78
N THR A 55 9.81 -7.38 -18.00
CA THR A 55 11.25 -7.44 -18.24
C THR A 55 11.92 -8.26 -17.15
N LEU A 56 12.68 -9.26 -17.57
CA LEU A 56 13.36 -10.21 -16.70
C LEU A 56 14.87 -10.12 -16.86
N SER A 57 15.60 -10.19 -15.76
CA SER A 57 17.05 -10.21 -15.72
C SER A 57 17.58 -11.21 -14.68
N PRO A 58 18.81 -11.73 -14.78
CA PRO A 58 19.44 -12.47 -13.69
C PRO A 58 19.60 -11.56 -12.47
N GLY A 59 19.17 -12.01 -11.29
CA GLY A 59 19.13 -11.16 -10.10
C GLY A 59 20.50 -10.73 -9.56
N ASN A 60 21.59 -11.40 -9.96
CA ASN A 60 22.97 -11.00 -9.66
C ASN A 60 23.62 -10.14 -10.76
N GLY A 61 22.88 -9.79 -11.81
CA GLY A 61 23.33 -8.99 -12.96
C GLY A 61 24.38 -9.63 -13.87
N SER A 62 24.85 -10.84 -13.56
CA SER A 62 25.97 -11.51 -14.24
C SER A 62 25.66 -12.92 -14.73
N GLY A 63 24.57 -13.52 -14.24
CA GLY A 63 24.07 -14.82 -14.68
C GLY A 63 23.39 -14.77 -16.05
N THR A 64 22.66 -15.83 -16.35
CA THR A 64 22.00 -16.01 -17.65
C THR A 64 20.63 -16.63 -17.45
N LEU A 65 19.65 -16.18 -18.22
CA LEU A 65 18.31 -16.75 -18.12
C LEU A 65 18.17 -17.98 -19.03
N THR A 66 17.17 -18.82 -18.78
CA THR A 66 16.79 -19.97 -19.61
C THR A 66 15.29 -20.02 -19.69
N ALA A 67 14.76 -20.25 -20.88
CA ALA A 67 13.33 -20.41 -21.10
C ALA A 67 12.99 -21.89 -21.33
N THR A 68 11.88 -22.35 -20.74
CA THR A 68 11.34 -23.69 -20.95
C THR A 68 9.86 -23.64 -21.31
N LEU A 69 9.43 -24.59 -22.13
CA LEU A 69 8.04 -24.79 -22.52
C LEU A 69 7.46 -25.98 -21.75
N SER A 70 6.20 -25.83 -21.31
CA SER A 70 5.45 -26.90 -20.65
C SER A 70 4.02 -26.98 -21.19
N PRO A 71 3.39 -28.17 -21.22
CA PRO A 71 1.98 -28.32 -21.63
C PRO A 71 1.02 -27.50 -20.75
N ASP A 72 1.29 -27.48 -19.45
CA ASP A 72 0.51 -26.79 -18.43
C ASP A 72 1.41 -26.47 -17.22
N GLU A 73 0.88 -25.69 -16.28
CA GLU A 73 1.62 -25.17 -15.13
C GLU A 73 2.02 -26.25 -14.11
N LYS A 74 1.30 -27.37 -14.09
CA LYS A 74 1.49 -28.50 -13.17
C LYS A 74 2.39 -29.59 -13.75
N SER A 75 2.57 -29.63 -15.07
CA SER A 75 3.40 -30.60 -15.75
C SER A 75 4.82 -30.61 -15.20
N THR A 76 5.45 -31.79 -15.14
CA THR A 76 6.89 -31.95 -14.85
C THR A 76 7.75 -31.87 -16.11
N ILE A 77 7.14 -31.90 -17.29
CA ILE A 77 7.85 -31.76 -18.57
C ILE A 77 8.29 -30.30 -18.72
N ARG A 78 9.60 -30.10 -18.82
CA ARG A 78 10.24 -28.81 -19.09
C ARG A 78 11.11 -28.95 -20.33
N ALA A 79 10.58 -28.55 -21.47
CA ALA A 79 11.30 -28.60 -22.73
C ALA A 79 12.13 -27.31 -22.90
N PRO A 80 13.47 -27.37 -22.92
CA PRO A 80 14.28 -26.18 -23.05
C PRO A 80 14.06 -25.53 -24.42
N LEU A 81 13.65 -24.27 -24.40
CA LEU A 81 13.57 -23.45 -25.60
C LEU A 81 15.00 -23.02 -25.94
N VAL A 82 15.55 -23.47 -27.05
CA VAL A 82 16.87 -23.05 -27.54
C VAL A 82 16.71 -21.93 -28.58
N TYR A 83 17.54 -20.88 -28.52
CA TYR A 83 17.62 -19.80 -29.53
C TYR A 83 19.09 -19.47 -29.88
N GLY A 84 19.34 -19.03 -31.12
CA GLY A 84 20.62 -19.24 -31.83
C GLY A 84 21.72 -18.24 -31.53
N GLY A 85 21.53 -17.36 -30.55
CA GLY A 85 22.60 -16.61 -29.92
C GLY A 85 23.09 -17.34 -28.66
N LYS A 86 23.73 -18.52 -28.80
CA LYS A 86 24.22 -19.34 -27.66
C LYS A 86 23.15 -19.62 -26.56
N GLY A 87 22.00 -20.22 -26.90
CA GLY A 87 20.95 -20.48 -25.91
C GLY A 87 20.38 -19.17 -25.34
N PHE A 88 19.41 -19.21 -24.43
CA PHE A 88 18.84 -17.98 -23.86
C PHE A 88 19.80 -17.25 -22.89
N GLN A 89 21.11 -17.24 -23.13
CA GLN A 89 22.12 -16.68 -22.24
C GLN A 89 22.15 -15.13 -22.21
N ALA A 90 21.02 -14.48 -22.46
CA ALA A 90 20.88 -13.04 -22.40
C ALA A 90 20.81 -12.56 -20.94
N LYS A 91 21.49 -11.44 -20.66
CA LYS A 91 21.41 -10.75 -19.37
C LYS A 91 20.04 -10.11 -19.12
N LYS A 92 19.21 -9.94 -20.15
CA LYS A 92 17.86 -9.39 -20.06
C LYS A 92 16.96 -10.00 -21.12
N MET A 93 15.67 -10.15 -20.80
CA MET A 93 14.62 -10.60 -21.72
C MET A 93 13.34 -9.82 -21.48
N LYS A 94 12.55 -9.64 -22.53
CA LYS A 94 11.16 -9.21 -22.42
C LYS A 94 10.22 -10.36 -22.69
N ALA A 95 9.06 -10.30 -22.05
CA ALA A 95 7.95 -11.18 -22.38
C ALA A 95 6.62 -10.44 -22.42
N SER A 96 5.77 -10.81 -23.37
CA SER A 96 4.41 -10.28 -23.53
C SER A 96 3.52 -11.36 -24.14
N LEU A 97 2.20 -11.12 -24.23
CA LEU A 97 1.37 -11.96 -25.08
C LEU A 97 1.74 -11.81 -26.56
N PHE A 98 1.47 -12.83 -27.38
CA PHE A 98 1.32 -12.68 -28.82
C PHE A 98 -0.16 -12.66 -29.21
N GLY A 99 -0.67 -11.51 -29.66
CA GLY A 99 -2.08 -11.38 -30.00
C GLY A 99 -2.35 -10.25 -30.97
N TYR A 100 -3.53 -9.67 -30.88
CA TYR A 100 -3.95 -8.49 -31.63
C TYR A 100 -3.15 -7.28 -31.19
N HIS A 101 -2.56 -6.55 -32.13
CA HIS A 101 -1.75 -5.37 -31.85
C HIS A 101 -1.79 -4.41 -33.04
N ALA A 102 -1.22 -3.23 -32.88
CA ALA A 102 -1.03 -2.31 -33.99
C ALA A 102 0.42 -1.87 -34.12
N GLU A 103 0.87 -1.82 -35.36
CA GLU A 103 2.11 -1.18 -35.76
C GLU A 103 1.88 0.33 -35.81
N LEU A 104 2.61 1.04 -34.96
CA LEU A 104 2.57 2.48 -34.81
C LEU A 104 3.62 3.15 -35.70
N LEU A 105 4.79 2.54 -35.87
CA LEU A 105 5.86 3.06 -36.70
C LEU A 105 6.70 1.89 -37.20
N ASP A 106 7.11 1.93 -38.47
CA ASP A 106 8.14 1.07 -39.03
C ASP A 106 9.19 1.99 -39.68
N ALA A 107 10.41 1.94 -39.17
CA ALA A 107 11.45 2.90 -39.51
C ALA A 107 12.82 2.22 -39.65
N ASP A 108 13.56 2.58 -40.69
CA ASP A 108 14.95 2.18 -40.87
C ASP A 108 15.88 2.89 -39.84
N GLN A 109 17.16 2.50 -39.83
CA GLN A 109 18.17 3.15 -38.99
C GLN A 109 18.28 4.67 -39.19
N LYS A 110 17.97 5.21 -40.38
CA LYS A 110 18.08 6.65 -40.68
C LYS A 110 17.01 7.46 -39.96
N LYS A 111 15.88 6.82 -39.60
CA LYS A 111 14.75 7.43 -38.88
C LYS A 111 14.71 7.07 -37.40
N MET A 112 15.84 6.67 -36.81
CA MET A 112 15.94 6.31 -35.38
C MET A 112 15.42 7.41 -34.43
N ASN A 113 15.58 8.69 -34.80
CA ASN A 113 15.07 9.80 -33.99
C ASN A 113 13.54 9.76 -33.83
N ASP A 114 12.81 9.32 -34.86
CA ASP A 114 11.34 9.20 -34.79
C ASP A 114 10.93 8.02 -33.89
N VAL A 115 11.72 6.94 -33.93
CA VAL A 115 11.56 5.78 -33.04
C VAL A 115 11.75 6.21 -31.59
N PHE A 116 12.85 6.90 -31.27
CA PHE A 116 13.14 7.39 -29.93
C PHE A 116 12.05 8.36 -29.42
N LYS A 117 11.66 9.35 -30.24
CA LYS A 117 10.61 10.32 -29.88
C LYS A 117 9.29 9.64 -29.56
N LEU A 118 8.85 8.71 -30.40
CA LEU A 118 7.58 8.03 -30.19
C LEU A 118 7.63 7.10 -28.96
N SER A 119 8.70 6.32 -28.81
CA SER A 119 8.88 5.43 -27.66
C SER A 119 8.92 6.21 -26.34
N LEU A 120 9.64 7.34 -26.30
CA LEU A 120 9.68 8.22 -25.13
C LEU A 120 8.30 8.83 -24.83
N ALA A 121 7.56 9.26 -25.85
CA ALA A 121 6.23 9.82 -25.69
C ALA A 121 5.22 8.80 -25.14
N LEU A 122 5.28 7.55 -25.64
CA LEU A 122 4.47 6.44 -25.15
C LEU A 122 4.80 6.11 -23.69
N SER A 123 6.09 5.99 -23.36
CA SER A 123 6.56 5.75 -21.99
C SER A 123 6.11 6.84 -21.02
N SER A 124 6.21 8.12 -21.43
CA SER A 124 5.79 9.27 -20.62
C SER A 124 4.28 9.26 -20.30
N GLN A 125 3.47 8.64 -21.17
CA GLN A 125 2.04 8.47 -20.98
C GLN A 125 1.68 7.11 -20.35
N LYS A 126 2.67 6.32 -19.91
CA LYS A 126 2.50 4.98 -19.34
C LYS A 126 1.73 4.04 -20.28
N LEU A 127 2.01 4.13 -21.58
CA LEU A 127 1.49 3.21 -22.59
C LEU A 127 2.56 2.15 -22.90
N ASP A 128 2.27 0.92 -22.54
CA ASP A 128 3.14 -0.23 -22.78
C ASP A 128 3.30 -0.47 -24.29
N HIS A 129 4.53 -0.66 -24.76
CA HIS A 129 4.83 -0.85 -26.17
C HIS A 129 6.10 -1.67 -26.35
N VAL A 130 6.30 -2.16 -27.57
CA VAL A 130 7.41 -3.02 -27.98
C VAL A 130 8.13 -2.35 -29.13
N VAL A 131 9.46 -2.44 -29.17
CA VAL A 131 10.29 -1.89 -30.25
C VAL A 131 10.98 -3.04 -30.96
N ARG A 132 10.21 -3.76 -31.78
CA ARG A 132 10.68 -4.96 -32.45
C ARG A 132 11.74 -4.61 -33.49
N VAL A 133 12.87 -5.31 -33.44
CA VAL A 133 13.90 -5.25 -34.47
C VAL A 133 13.62 -6.34 -35.50
N THR A 134 13.57 -5.93 -36.76
CA THR A 134 13.34 -6.84 -37.89
C THR A 134 14.30 -6.50 -39.02
N ASN A 135 14.72 -7.51 -39.77
CA ASN A 135 15.38 -7.30 -41.05
C ASN A 135 14.30 -7.40 -42.14
N VAL A 136 14.20 -6.42 -43.03
CA VAL A 136 13.28 -6.46 -44.17
C VAL A 136 14.02 -5.97 -45.40
N GLY A 137 14.09 -6.80 -46.44
CA GLY A 137 14.81 -6.43 -47.68
C GLY A 137 16.32 -6.29 -47.50
N GLY A 138 16.90 -6.84 -46.43
CA GLY A 138 18.31 -6.67 -46.08
C GLY A 138 18.62 -5.44 -45.21
N GLU A 139 17.63 -4.60 -44.91
CA GLU A 139 17.77 -3.42 -44.04
C GLU A 139 17.23 -3.70 -42.63
N VAL A 140 17.89 -3.13 -41.61
CA VAL A 140 17.43 -3.23 -40.21
C VAL A 140 16.37 -2.15 -39.96
N HIS A 141 15.19 -2.61 -39.55
CA HIS A 141 14.04 -1.80 -39.21
C HIS A 141 13.68 -1.94 -37.73
N TYR A 142 13.20 -0.84 -37.17
CA TYR A 142 12.68 -0.73 -35.80
C TYR A 142 11.20 -0.46 -35.88
N ARG A 143 10.42 -1.43 -35.41
CA ARG A 143 8.97 -1.37 -35.46
C ARG A 143 8.40 -1.15 -34.07
N ILE A 144 7.76 0.00 -33.89
CA ILE A 144 7.02 0.29 -32.65
C ILE A 144 5.64 -0.35 -32.77
N GLU A 145 5.36 -1.29 -31.89
CA GLU A 145 4.09 -2.00 -31.79
C GLU A 145 3.44 -1.66 -30.44
N THR A 146 2.10 -1.56 -30.40
CA THR A 146 1.36 -1.45 -29.14
C THR A 146 1.62 -2.67 -28.26
N ALA A 147 1.22 -2.63 -26.98
CA ALA A 147 0.93 -3.85 -26.24
C ALA A 147 0.07 -4.83 -27.08
N HIS A 148 0.24 -6.13 -26.81
CA HIS A 148 -0.50 -7.18 -27.50
C HIS A 148 -1.71 -7.59 -26.66
N PHE A 149 -2.88 -7.66 -27.30
CA PHE A 149 -4.16 -7.94 -26.69
C PHE A 149 -4.68 -9.30 -27.13
N ALA A 150 -5.42 -9.98 -26.26
CA ALA A 150 -5.95 -11.30 -26.61
C ALA A 150 -7.19 -11.27 -27.52
N THR A 151 -7.84 -10.10 -27.64
CA THR A 151 -9.05 -9.91 -28.47
C THR A 151 -8.89 -8.66 -29.36
N PRO A 152 -9.53 -8.64 -30.54
CA PRO A 152 -9.53 -7.46 -31.39
C PRO A 152 -10.28 -6.30 -30.73
N GLU A 153 -11.33 -6.56 -29.94
CA GLU A 153 -12.10 -5.53 -29.25
C GLU A 153 -11.24 -4.78 -28.21
N ALA A 154 -10.39 -5.49 -27.47
CA ALA A 154 -9.46 -4.87 -26.53
C ALA A 154 -8.44 -3.98 -27.23
N LEU A 155 -7.95 -4.37 -28.42
CA LEU A 155 -7.11 -3.52 -29.25
C LEU A 155 -7.86 -2.25 -29.66
N GLU A 156 -9.09 -2.35 -30.22
CA GLU A 156 -9.86 -1.18 -30.65
C GLU A 156 -10.07 -0.17 -29.53
N GLN A 157 -10.32 -0.63 -28.31
CA GLN A 157 -10.49 0.25 -27.14
C GLN A 157 -9.20 0.99 -26.77
N ALA A 158 -8.04 0.39 -27.00
CA ALA A 158 -6.74 0.98 -26.67
C ALA A 158 -6.23 1.95 -27.74
N LEU A 159 -6.55 1.71 -29.02
CA LEU A 159 -6.01 2.45 -30.17
C LEU A 159 -6.12 3.98 -30.09
N PRO A 160 -7.24 4.59 -29.65
CA PRO A 160 -7.36 6.05 -29.61
C PRO A 160 -6.26 6.73 -28.79
N LYS A 161 -5.81 6.11 -27.69
CA LYS A 161 -4.73 6.64 -26.86
C LYS A 161 -3.38 6.61 -27.59
N TYR A 162 -3.06 5.49 -28.24
CA TYR A 162 -1.83 5.36 -29.03
C TYR A 162 -1.80 6.33 -30.21
N GLN A 163 -2.93 6.49 -30.92
CA GLN A 163 -3.05 7.42 -32.05
C GLN A 163 -2.86 8.87 -31.62
N ALA A 164 -3.44 9.27 -30.48
CA ALA A 164 -3.25 10.61 -29.94
C ALA A 164 -1.77 10.90 -29.61
N VAL A 165 -1.08 9.94 -28.96
CA VAL A 165 0.35 10.09 -28.65
C VAL A 165 1.19 10.14 -29.92
N LYS A 166 0.92 9.27 -30.89
CA LYS A 166 1.62 9.28 -32.19
C LYS A 166 1.42 10.60 -32.93
N GLN A 167 0.20 11.13 -32.94
CA GLN A 167 -0.11 12.41 -33.57
C GLN A 167 0.65 13.56 -32.91
N SER A 168 0.71 13.60 -31.58
CA SER A 168 1.47 14.61 -30.84
C SER A 168 2.99 14.49 -31.04
N ALA A 169 3.51 13.26 -31.11
CA ALA A 169 4.96 13.03 -31.19
C ALA A 169 5.52 13.23 -32.62
N LEU A 170 4.80 12.78 -33.64
CA LEU A 170 5.29 12.70 -35.03
C LEU A 170 4.40 13.42 -36.06
N GLY A 171 3.26 14.00 -35.65
CA GLY A 171 2.31 14.61 -36.58
C GLY A 171 1.53 13.60 -37.44
N GLN A 172 1.53 12.33 -37.07
CA GLN A 172 0.91 11.23 -37.83
C GLN A 172 -0.02 10.40 -36.94
N SER A 173 -1.18 9.98 -37.47
CA SER A 173 -2.16 9.16 -36.74
C SER A 173 -2.43 7.78 -37.37
N SER A 174 -1.91 7.53 -38.58
CA SER A 174 -2.10 6.24 -39.26
C SER A 174 -1.47 5.10 -38.49
N ILE A 175 -2.13 3.94 -38.48
CA ILE A 175 -1.66 2.73 -37.83
C ILE A 175 -1.97 1.54 -38.73
N LYS A 176 -1.22 0.46 -38.59
CA LYS A 176 -1.50 -0.80 -39.27
C LYS A 176 -1.88 -1.87 -38.25
N LYS A 177 -3.12 -2.36 -38.33
CA LYS A 177 -3.60 -3.45 -37.47
C LYS A 177 -2.87 -4.74 -37.84
N ARG A 178 -2.49 -5.48 -36.81
CA ARG A 178 -1.76 -6.74 -36.87
C ARG A 178 -2.44 -7.73 -35.93
N GLY A 179 -2.07 -9.00 -36.02
CA GLY A 179 -2.68 -10.02 -35.19
C GLY A 179 -1.96 -11.35 -35.18
N PRO A 180 -2.56 -12.35 -34.51
CA PRO A 180 -1.93 -13.64 -34.29
C PRO A 180 -1.84 -14.51 -35.56
N TYR A 181 -2.53 -14.13 -36.64
CA TYR A 181 -2.68 -14.95 -37.83
C TYR A 181 -1.41 -14.95 -38.70
N GLY A 182 -1.05 -16.12 -39.23
CA GLY A 182 0.13 -16.26 -40.09
C GLY A 182 0.24 -17.64 -40.72
N LEU A 183 1.24 -17.80 -41.59
CA LEU A 183 1.56 -19.06 -42.24
C LEU A 183 2.83 -19.66 -41.63
N SER A 184 2.73 -20.83 -41.03
CA SER A 184 3.90 -21.65 -40.66
C SER A 184 4.45 -22.31 -41.91
N LEU A 185 5.77 -22.27 -42.11
CA LEU A 185 6.48 -22.88 -43.24
C LEU A 185 6.97 -24.32 -42.97
N GLY A 186 6.32 -25.02 -42.04
CA GLY A 186 6.71 -26.36 -41.60
C GLY A 186 7.59 -26.36 -40.35
N TYR A 187 7.56 -27.47 -39.62
CA TYR A 187 8.24 -27.62 -38.34
C TYR A 187 9.51 -28.44 -38.46
N THR A 188 10.56 -28.01 -37.77
CA THR A 188 11.86 -28.70 -37.69
C THR A 188 12.35 -28.77 -36.25
N LYS A 189 13.16 -29.77 -35.92
CA LYS A 189 13.88 -29.84 -34.64
C LYS A 189 15.13 -28.93 -34.64
N GLU A 190 15.61 -28.57 -35.82
CA GLU A 190 16.83 -27.80 -36.00
C GLU A 190 16.54 -26.29 -36.01
N LEU A 191 16.86 -25.63 -34.91
CA LEU A 191 16.70 -24.18 -34.76
C LEU A 191 17.36 -23.38 -35.88
N ALA A 192 18.59 -23.73 -36.26
CA ALA A 192 19.33 -23.03 -37.31
C ALA A 192 18.59 -23.05 -38.66
N VAL A 193 17.89 -24.15 -38.94
CA VAL A 193 17.08 -24.31 -40.15
C VAL A 193 15.88 -23.35 -40.11
N ALA A 194 15.16 -23.28 -38.99
CA ALA A 194 14.06 -22.34 -38.83
C ALA A 194 14.51 -20.86 -38.84
N GLN A 195 15.67 -20.53 -38.27
CA GLN A 195 16.25 -19.18 -38.36
C GLN A 195 16.62 -18.81 -39.78
N ALA A 196 17.19 -19.75 -40.55
CA ALA A 196 17.49 -19.54 -41.96
C ALA A 196 16.22 -19.31 -42.80
N MET A 197 15.11 -20.00 -42.49
CA MET A 197 13.80 -19.71 -43.10
C MET A 197 13.39 -18.26 -42.82
N VAL A 198 13.40 -17.84 -41.55
CA VAL A 198 13.01 -16.47 -41.15
C VAL A 198 13.84 -15.44 -41.88
N GLY A 199 15.17 -15.58 -41.87
CA GLY A 199 16.08 -14.63 -42.50
C GLY A 199 15.86 -14.49 -44.02
N ARG A 200 15.54 -15.58 -44.72
CA ARG A 200 15.26 -15.55 -46.17
C ARG A 200 13.93 -14.87 -46.49
N VAL A 201 12.88 -15.21 -45.74
CA VAL A 201 11.57 -14.55 -45.90
C VAL A 201 11.68 -13.05 -45.63
N GLN A 202 12.47 -12.67 -44.64
CA GLN A 202 12.80 -11.29 -44.31
C GLN A 202 13.60 -10.59 -45.43
N GLN A 203 14.59 -11.25 -46.03
CA GLN A 203 15.32 -10.74 -47.19
C GLN A 203 14.41 -10.47 -48.40
N ASP A 204 13.37 -11.28 -48.58
CA ASP A 204 12.38 -11.10 -49.65
C ASP A 204 11.35 -10.01 -49.34
N GLY A 205 11.48 -9.31 -48.21
CA GLY A 205 10.64 -8.17 -47.84
C GLY A 205 9.39 -8.54 -47.06
N TYR A 206 9.24 -9.80 -46.64
CA TYR A 206 8.08 -10.25 -45.85
C TYR A 206 8.40 -10.30 -44.36
N ASP A 207 7.42 -9.91 -43.55
CA ASP A 207 7.52 -10.03 -42.09
C ASP A 207 7.47 -11.50 -41.68
N ALA A 208 8.50 -11.97 -40.97
CA ALA A 208 8.55 -13.32 -40.43
C ALA A 208 9.14 -13.32 -39.03
N MET A 209 8.64 -14.21 -38.20
CA MET A 209 9.13 -14.44 -36.84
C MET A 209 9.48 -15.91 -36.64
N LEU A 210 10.48 -16.17 -35.81
CA LEU A 210 10.72 -17.51 -35.32
C LEU A 210 9.60 -17.87 -34.33
N ALA A 211 9.11 -19.10 -34.42
CA ALA A 211 8.19 -19.63 -33.42
C ALA A 211 8.60 -21.04 -33.01
N ALA A 212 8.19 -21.43 -31.82
CA ALA A 212 8.43 -22.74 -31.25
C ALA A 212 7.18 -23.29 -30.57
N LYS A 213 7.00 -24.61 -30.65
CA LYS A 213 5.94 -25.33 -29.94
C LYS A 213 6.49 -26.59 -29.28
N LEU A 214 5.71 -27.13 -28.35
CA LEU A 214 5.95 -28.47 -27.81
C LEU A 214 5.54 -29.53 -28.86
N GLY A 215 6.44 -30.44 -29.17
CA GLY A 215 6.19 -31.68 -29.90
C GLY A 215 5.98 -32.87 -28.96
N GLU A 216 5.79 -34.05 -29.54
CA GLU A 216 5.68 -35.30 -28.78
C GLU A 216 6.91 -35.54 -27.91
N GLY A 217 6.69 -36.13 -26.73
CA GLY A 217 7.75 -36.48 -25.79
C GLY A 217 8.50 -35.28 -25.17
N GLY A 218 7.96 -34.05 -25.26
CA GLY A 218 8.63 -32.87 -24.73
C GLY A 218 9.76 -32.35 -25.62
N THR A 219 9.77 -32.71 -26.90
CA THR A 219 10.70 -32.13 -27.88
C THR A 219 10.24 -30.72 -28.28
N VAL A 220 11.17 -29.79 -28.54
CA VAL A 220 10.81 -28.47 -29.08
C VAL A 220 10.89 -28.50 -30.60
N LEU A 221 9.84 -28.02 -31.26
CA LEU A 221 9.78 -27.88 -32.71
C LEU A 221 9.73 -26.41 -33.09
N TYR A 222 10.56 -26.02 -34.05
CA TYR A 222 10.71 -24.65 -34.56
C TYR A 222 10.09 -24.49 -35.93
N THR A 223 9.59 -23.29 -36.24
CA THR A 223 9.06 -22.91 -37.55
C THR A 223 9.32 -21.42 -37.80
N ALA A 224 9.44 -21.02 -39.06
CA ALA A 224 9.18 -19.64 -39.45
C ALA A 224 7.67 -19.42 -39.55
N VAL A 225 7.16 -18.35 -38.95
CA VAL A 225 5.79 -17.88 -39.13
C VAL A 225 5.83 -16.59 -39.92
N VAL A 226 5.25 -16.62 -41.12
CA VAL A 226 5.18 -15.48 -42.03
C VAL A 226 3.89 -14.71 -41.77
N GLY A 227 4.02 -13.40 -41.63
CA GLY A 227 2.94 -12.47 -41.34
C GLY A 227 2.71 -12.21 -39.84
N ALA A 228 1.70 -11.39 -39.59
CA ALA A 228 1.13 -11.05 -38.29
C ALA A 228 -0.20 -10.38 -38.59
N LEU A 229 -1.10 -11.13 -39.21
CA LEU A 229 -2.29 -10.63 -39.88
C LEU A 229 -3.44 -10.48 -38.88
N PRO A 230 -4.32 -9.49 -39.06
CA PRO A 230 -5.37 -9.19 -38.09
C PRO A 230 -6.45 -10.28 -38.02
N ASP A 231 -6.71 -11.00 -39.12
CA ASP A 231 -7.81 -11.95 -39.21
C ASP A 231 -7.55 -13.06 -40.27
N GLN A 232 -8.42 -14.06 -40.27
CA GLN A 232 -8.36 -15.20 -41.19
C GLN A 232 -8.58 -14.81 -42.66
N GLY A 233 -9.38 -13.77 -42.94
CA GLY A 233 -9.60 -13.30 -44.32
C GLY A 233 -8.33 -12.72 -44.92
N SER A 234 -7.64 -11.89 -44.15
CA SER A 234 -6.33 -11.34 -44.46
C SER A 234 -5.29 -12.43 -44.64
N LEU A 235 -5.34 -13.51 -43.85
CA LEU A 235 -4.47 -14.68 -44.01
C LEU A 235 -4.72 -15.40 -45.33
N THR A 236 -5.98 -15.65 -45.69
CA THR A 236 -6.33 -16.28 -46.97
C THR A 236 -5.89 -15.43 -48.17
N GLN A 237 -6.10 -14.10 -48.09
CA GLN A 237 -5.66 -13.17 -49.13
C GLN A 237 -4.13 -13.18 -49.24
N PHE A 238 -3.42 -13.04 -48.12
CA PHE A 238 -1.96 -13.07 -48.07
C PHE A 238 -1.40 -14.39 -48.60
N GLU A 239 -2.03 -15.52 -48.26
CA GLU A 239 -1.68 -16.81 -48.85
C GLU A 239 -1.82 -16.79 -50.37
N GLY A 240 -2.96 -16.34 -50.91
CA GLY A 240 -3.16 -16.23 -52.35
C GLY A 240 -2.17 -15.29 -53.05
N GLU A 241 -1.75 -14.23 -52.38
CA GLU A 241 -0.80 -13.24 -52.92
C GLU A 241 0.65 -13.72 -52.85
N VAL A 242 1.05 -14.45 -51.81
CA VAL A 242 2.47 -14.76 -51.56
C VAL A 242 2.84 -16.20 -51.94
N LEU A 243 1.96 -17.19 -51.77
CA LEU A 243 2.23 -18.60 -52.14
C LEU A 243 2.58 -18.84 -53.61
N PRO A 244 2.03 -18.11 -54.60
CA PRO A 244 2.45 -18.27 -55.99
C PRO A 244 3.91 -17.88 -56.26
N TYR A 245 4.51 -17.03 -55.42
CA TYR A 245 5.88 -16.54 -55.57
C TYR A 245 6.89 -17.29 -54.67
N PHE A 246 6.40 -18.00 -53.64
CA PHE A 246 7.20 -18.94 -52.83
C PHE A 246 7.81 -20.19 -53.55
N PRO A 247 7.34 -20.73 -54.71
CA PRO A 247 7.73 -22.09 -55.14
C PRO A 247 9.12 -22.26 -55.78
N GLU A 248 9.78 -21.22 -56.29
CA GLU A 248 11.05 -21.37 -57.04
C GLU A 248 12.28 -21.46 -56.10
N TRP A 249 12.31 -20.69 -55.01
CA TRP A 249 13.47 -20.62 -54.10
C TRP A 249 13.30 -21.41 -52.79
N LEU A 250 12.08 -21.72 -52.33
CA LEU A 250 11.92 -22.64 -51.18
C LEU A 250 12.43 -24.06 -51.51
N LYS A 251 12.27 -24.49 -52.76
CA LYS A 251 12.73 -25.79 -53.25
C LYS A 251 14.26 -25.92 -53.23
N SER A 252 15.00 -24.85 -53.49
CA SER A 252 16.47 -24.84 -53.42
C SER A 252 17.02 -24.66 -52.00
N GLY A 253 16.16 -24.21 -51.06
CA GLY A 253 16.50 -23.99 -49.65
C GLY A 253 16.29 -25.17 -48.71
N GLY A 254 15.74 -26.30 -49.19
CA GLY A 254 15.46 -27.49 -48.38
C GLY A 254 14.15 -27.45 -47.59
N PHE A 255 13.19 -26.59 -47.98
CA PHE A 255 11.92 -26.42 -47.30
C PHE A 255 10.76 -27.05 -48.07
N ASP A 256 9.93 -27.83 -47.37
CA ASP A 256 8.77 -28.50 -47.95
C ASP A 256 7.49 -27.70 -47.67
N LEU A 257 7.01 -26.96 -48.67
CA LEU A 257 5.75 -26.21 -48.63
C LEU A 257 4.53 -27.10 -48.38
N ALA A 258 4.60 -28.42 -48.61
CA ALA A 258 3.54 -29.34 -48.25
C ALA A 258 3.33 -29.42 -46.73
N GLN A 259 4.33 -29.03 -45.93
CA GLN A 259 4.25 -28.99 -44.47
C GLN A 259 3.76 -27.64 -43.92
N LYS A 260 3.32 -26.72 -44.79
CA LYS A 260 2.78 -25.44 -44.35
C LYS A 260 1.56 -25.63 -43.46
N GLY A 261 1.38 -24.73 -42.51
CA GLY A 261 0.24 -24.76 -41.59
C GLY A 261 -0.28 -23.36 -41.27
N TYR A 262 -1.52 -23.29 -40.79
CA TYR A 262 -2.11 -22.04 -40.33
C TYR A 262 -1.76 -21.80 -38.87
N VAL A 263 -1.30 -20.60 -38.57
CA VAL A 263 -1.16 -20.08 -37.21
C VAL A 263 -2.32 -19.14 -36.95
N GLN A 264 -3.03 -19.38 -35.86
CA GLN A 264 -4.21 -18.63 -35.43
C GLN A 264 -4.06 -18.20 -33.96
N ALA A 265 -5.05 -17.47 -33.45
CA ALA A 265 -5.06 -16.95 -32.09
C ALA A 265 -4.80 -18.01 -31.01
N ASP A 266 -5.36 -19.21 -31.16
CA ASP A 266 -5.27 -20.30 -30.17
C ASP A 266 -4.13 -21.29 -30.42
N SER A 267 -3.28 -21.03 -31.42
CA SER A 267 -2.14 -21.90 -31.73
C SER A 267 -1.14 -21.91 -30.56
N PRO A 268 -0.76 -23.09 -30.04
CA PRO A 268 0.11 -23.22 -28.87
C PRO A 268 1.59 -23.04 -29.24
N LEU A 269 1.95 -21.84 -29.67
CA LEU A 269 3.30 -21.52 -30.14
C LEU A 269 3.83 -20.21 -29.56
N VAL A 270 4.99 -20.29 -28.93
CA VAL A 270 5.74 -19.11 -28.45
C VAL A 270 6.44 -18.51 -29.66
N ARG A 271 6.29 -17.21 -29.87
CA ARG A 271 7.10 -16.48 -30.87
C ARG A 271 8.33 -15.88 -30.21
N ILE A 272 9.40 -15.77 -30.98
CA ILE A 272 10.70 -15.27 -30.52
C ILE A 272 11.11 -14.14 -31.47
N GLY A 273 11.37 -12.97 -30.90
CA GLY A 273 11.84 -11.79 -31.61
C GLY A 273 12.97 -11.09 -30.86
N GLN A 274 13.39 -9.96 -31.42
CA GLN A 274 14.35 -9.05 -30.78
C GLN A 274 13.67 -7.71 -30.53
N ASP A 275 13.97 -7.10 -29.38
CA ASP A 275 13.50 -5.78 -28.97
C ASP A 275 14.72 -4.92 -28.56
N VAL A 276 14.55 -3.62 -28.37
CA VAL A 276 15.60 -2.68 -27.94
C VAL A 276 15.13 -1.92 -26.70
N PHE A 277 16.07 -1.68 -25.79
CA PHE A 277 15.91 -0.67 -24.74
C PHE A 277 16.65 0.60 -25.15
N PHE A 278 16.01 1.75 -24.97
CA PHE A 278 16.63 3.07 -25.14
C PHE A 278 17.27 3.54 -23.81
N ASP A 279 18.00 2.65 -23.14
CA ASP A 279 18.89 3.02 -22.04
C ASP A 279 20.34 3.10 -22.55
N ASP A 280 21.20 3.84 -21.85
CA ASP A 280 22.58 4.16 -22.27
C ASP A 280 23.51 2.92 -22.37
N THR A 281 23.01 1.69 -22.20
CA THR A 281 23.81 0.47 -22.04
C THR A 281 23.47 -0.73 -22.92
N SER A 282 22.40 -0.73 -23.73
CA SER A 282 21.93 -1.97 -24.38
C SER A 282 21.77 -1.93 -25.90
N GLY A 283 22.29 -2.97 -26.55
CA GLY A 283 21.89 -3.38 -27.90
C GLY A 283 20.53 -4.11 -27.91
N THR A 284 20.33 -5.02 -28.86
CA THR A 284 19.09 -5.82 -28.95
C THR A 284 18.99 -6.83 -27.80
N ILE A 285 17.78 -6.98 -27.24
CA ILE A 285 17.42 -7.99 -26.24
C ILE A 285 16.41 -8.99 -26.83
N ASP A 286 16.35 -10.19 -26.26
CA ASP A 286 15.37 -11.19 -26.69
C ASP A 286 13.97 -10.85 -26.17
N HIS A 287 12.96 -11.08 -27.02
CA HIS A 287 11.55 -10.95 -26.66
C HIS A 287 10.80 -12.26 -26.93
N LEU A 288 10.27 -12.84 -25.85
CA LEU A 288 9.44 -14.03 -25.86
C LEU A 288 7.96 -13.67 -25.84
N TYR A 289 7.23 -14.07 -26.87
CA TYR A 289 5.80 -13.82 -26.94
C TYR A 289 5.02 -15.09 -26.57
N VAL A 290 4.31 -15.01 -25.44
CA VAL A 290 3.50 -16.08 -24.87
C VAL A 290 2.22 -16.27 -25.69
N PRO A 291 1.87 -17.50 -26.12
CA PRO A 291 0.67 -17.74 -26.90
C PRO A 291 -0.58 -17.48 -26.09
N LEU A 292 -1.70 -17.28 -26.80
CA LEU A 292 -2.98 -17.07 -26.13
C LEU A 292 -3.60 -18.37 -25.57
N LYS A 293 -3.01 -19.54 -25.86
CA LYS A 293 -3.47 -20.84 -25.35
C LYS A 293 -2.39 -21.92 -25.46
N GLY A 294 -2.44 -22.91 -24.57
CA GLY A 294 -1.88 -24.24 -24.82
C GLY A 294 -0.37 -24.42 -24.63
N VAL A 295 0.34 -23.42 -24.12
CA VAL A 295 1.74 -23.55 -23.64
C VAL A 295 1.96 -22.65 -22.44
N VAL A 296 2.71 -23.15 -21.46
CA VAL A 296 3.27 -22.37 -20.36
C VAL A 296 4.73 -22.08 -20.66
N LEU A 297 5.09 -20.80 -20.63
CA LEU A 297 6.48 -20.36 -20.72
C LEU A 297 7.02 -20.19 -19.29
N SER A 298 8.19 -20.75 -19.01
CA SER A 298 8.88 -20.55 -17.73
C SER A 298 10.28 -20.03 -17.92
N ILE A 299 10.70 -19.07 -17.10
CA ILE A 299 12.02 -18.44 -17.15
C ILE A 299 12.74 -18.65 -15.82
N GLU A 300 13.97 -19.14 -15.89
CA GLU A 300 14.83 -19.45 -14.73
C GLU A 300 16.24 -18.92 -14.96
N GLU A 301 17.00 -18.69 -13.89
CA GLU A 301 18.44 -18.44 -14.00
C GLU A 301 19.18 -19.78 -14.17
N SER A 302 20.07 -19.85 -15.15
CA SER A 302 20.66 -21.09 -15.67
C SER A 302 21.47 -21.88 -14.65
N ALA A 303 22.10 -21.20 -13.69
CA ALA A 303 22.93 -21.81 -12.66
C ALA A 303 22.18 -22.02 -11.34
N GLY A 304 20.85 -21.85 -11.32
CA GLY A 304 20.04 -21.97 -10.10
C GLY A 304 20.04 -20.72 -9.23
N GLY A 305 20.30 -19.55 -9.82
CA GLY A 305 20.24 -18.24 -9.18
C GLY A 305 18.82 -17.67 -9.04
N THR A 306 18.72 -16.35 -9.11
CA THR A 306 17.45 -15.60 -8.98
C THR A 306 17.10 -14.88 -10.27
N VAL A 307 15.81 -14.65 -10.47
CA VAL A 307 15.27 -13.87 -11.58
C VAL A 307 14.76 -12.55 -11.03
N SER A 308 15.29 -11.45 -11.53
CA SER A 308 14.81 -10.10 -11.25
C SER A 308 13.72 -9.69 -12.23
N ILE A 309 12.72 -8.99 -11.69
CA ILE A 309 11.64 -8.35 -12.45
C ILE A 309 11.83 -6.84 -12.34
N ASP A 310 12.16 -6.19 -13.46
CA ASP A 310 12.55 -4.78 -13.47
C ASP A 310 11.35 -3.88 -13.10
N GLU A 311 10.11 -4.28 -13.41
CA GLU A 311 8.89 -3.53 -13.09
C GLU A 311 8.45 -3.64 -11.62
N LYS A 312 9.23 -4.30 -10.76
CA LYS A 312 8.95 -4.49 -9.34
C LYS A 312 9.86 -3.63 -8.45
N GLY A 313 9.38 -2.43 -8.12
CA GLY A 313 10.12 -1.50 -7.25
C GLY A 313 11.21 -0.73 -7.99
N GLU A 314 11.85 0.20 -7.29
CA GLU A 314 12.95 0.99 -7.84
C GLU A 314 14.20 0.11 -7.97
N GLY A 315 14.68 -0.11 -9.19
CA GLY A 315 15.81 -1.00 -9.49
C GLY A 315 15.44 -2.47 -9.71
N GLY A 316 14.14 -2.82 -9.69
CA GLY A 316 13.65 -4.19 -9.83
C GLY A 316 13.74 -5.02 -8.55
N ARG A 317 13.10 -6.19 -8.54
CA ARG A 317 13.08 -7.12 -7.41
C ARG A 317 13.46 -8.51 -7.85
N SER A 318 14.37 -9.13 -7.10
CA SER A 318 14.86 -10.49 -7.35
C SER A 318 14.07 -11.55 -6.61
N TYR A 319 13.76 -12.65 -7.31
CA TYR A 319 12.97 -13.76 -6.82
C TYR A 319 13.67 -15.10 -7.07
N ARG A 320 13.46 -16.06 -6.16
CA ARG A 320 13.99 -17.42 -6.28
C ARG A 320 13.07 -18.29 -7.12
N GLY A 321 13.63 -19.31 -7.77
CA GLY A 321 12.87 -20.23 -8.59
C GLY A 321 12.57 -19.62 -9.95
N ARG A 322 11.42 -19.97 -10.51
CA ARG A 322 11.06 -19.64 -11.90
C ARG A 322 9.98 -18.59 -12.00
N MET A 323 9.96 -17.90 -13.13
CA MET A 323 8.88 -17.04 -13.55
C MET A 323 8.01 -17.79 -14.54
N ILE A 324 6.77 -18.05 -14.17
CA ILE A 324 5.76 -18.72 -14.97
C ILE A 324 4.92 -17.64 -15.65
N LEU A 325 4.91 -17.68 -16.98
CA LEU A 325 4.28 -16.70 -17.85
C LEU A 325 3.17 -17.38 -18.65
N ILE A 326 1.94 -16.92 -18.46
CA ILE A 326 0.74 -17.49 -19.07
C ILE A 326 -0.22 -16.39 -19.48
N ARG A 327 -1.12 -16.68 -20.42
CA ARG A 327 -2.28 -15.82 -20.64
C ARG A 327 -3.27 -15.95 -19.48
N TYR A 328 -3.78 -14.81 -19.02
CA TYR A 328 -4.94 -14.77 -18.15
C TYR A 328 -5.85 -13.59 -18.49
N GLY A 329 -7.08 -13.90 -18.92
CA GLY A 329 -7.95 -12.90 -19.56
C GLY A 329 -7.31 -12.39 -20.85
N ASP A 330 -7.20 -11.07 -20.98
CA ASP A 330 -6.63 -10.41 -22.16
C ASP A 330 -5.17 -9.98 -22.00
N ARG A 331 -4.50 -10.44 -20.93
CA ARG A 331 -3.17 -9.97 -20.52
C ARG A 331 -2.24 -11.12 -20.08
N LEU A 332 -0.97 -10.79 -19.91
CA LEU A 332 0.06 -11.72 -19.44
C LEU A 332 0.01 -11.83 -17.92
N ALA A 333 -0.26 -13.01 -17.37
CA ALA A 333 -0.04 -13.26 -15.96
C ALA A 333 1.43 -13.61 -15.69
N VAL A 334 1.97 -13.01 -14.62
CA VAL A 334 3.34 -13.23 -14.15
C VAL A 334 3.29 -13.84 -12.75
N LEU A 335 3.72 -15.10 -12.66
CA LEU A 335 3.71 -15.87 -11.41
C LEU A 335 5.14 -16.28 -11.05
N ASN A 336 5.50 -16.22 -9.78
CA ASN A 336 6.74 -16.82 -9.28
C ASN A 336 6.46 -18.24 -8.76
N GLY A 337 7.06 -19.25 -9.41
CA GLY A 337 7.01 -20.65 -9.03
C GLY A 337 8.26 -21.07 -8.24
N LEU A 338 8.09 -21.58 -7.02
CA LEU A 338 9.21 -21.99 -6.16
C LEU A 338 8.80 -23.01 -5.09
N PRO A 339 9.76 -23.78 -4.51
CA PRO A 339 9.46 -24.68 -3.40
C PRO A 339 8.89 -23.96 -2.18
N ARG A 340 8.03 -24.64 -1.42
CA ARG A 340 7.32 -24.09 -0.25
C ARG A 340 8.27 -23.45 0.77
N GLU A 341 9.31 -24.16 1.16
CA GLU A 341 10.29 -23.67 2.15
C GLU A 341 11.08 -22.46 1.62
N ALA A 342 11.40 -22.46 0.33
CA ALA A 342 12.06 -21.34 -0.33
C ALA A 342 11.21 -20.07 -0.32
N TYR A 343 9.90 -20.19 -0.52
CA TYR A 343 8.96 -19.08 -0.39
C TYR A 343 8.94 -18.51 1.04
N LEU A 344 8.99 -19.39 2.05
CA LEU A 344 8.95 -18.99 3.46
C LEU A 344 10.21 -18.21 3.90
N TYR A 345 11.37 -18.43 3.28
CA TYR A 345 12.54 -17.58 3.55
C TYR A 345 12.23 -16.10 3.23
N GLY A 346 11.59 -15.85 2.10
CA GLY A 346 11.20 -14.51 1.68
C GLY A 346 10.15 -13.92 2.61
N VAL A 347 9.07 -14.66 2.89
CA VAL A 347 8.00 -14.17 3.78
C VAL A 347 8.49 -13.87 5.19
N VAL A 348 9.16 -14.83 5.84
CA VAL A 348 9.63 -14.66 7.22
C VAL A 348 10.60 -13.49 7.31
N GLY A 349 11.51 -13.35 6.34
CA GLY A 349 12.46 -12.23 6.28
C GLY A 349 11.82 -10.88 6.01
N THR A 350 10.76 -10.83 5.20
CA THR A 350 9.99 -9.60 4.95
C THR A 350 9.22 -9.16 6.20
N GLU A 351 8.58 -10.10 6.89
CA GLU A 351 7.74 -9.87 8.07
C GLU A 351 8.58 -9.60 9.34
N MET A 352 9.67 -10.34 9.55
CA MET A 352 10.57 -10.22 10.68
C MET A 352 12.04 -10.21 10.22
N THR A 353 12.80 -9.18 10.65
CA THR A 353 14.20 -9.04 10.23
C THR A 353 15.12 -10.11 10.84
N ASP A 354 16.23 -10.46 10.17
CA ASP A 354 17.17 -11.51 10.58
C ASP A 354 17.83 -11.30 11.96
N VAL A 355 17.85 -10.07 12.47
CA VAL A 355 18.39 -9.77 13.81
C VAL A 355 17.49 -10.25 14.94
N TRP A 356 16.24 -10.62 14.65
CA TRP A 356 15.28 -11.06 15.66
C TRP A 356 15.68 -12.42 16.29
N PRO A 357 15.18 -12.73 17.50
CA PRO A 357 15.43 -14.02 18.14
C PRO A 357 14.97 -15.19 17.29
N LEU A 358 15.76 -16.29 17.29
CA LEU A 358 15.48 -17.47 16.46
C LEU A 358 14.10 -18.07 16.74
N GLU A 359 13.68 -18.13 18.01
CA GLU A 359 12.39 -18.70 18.39
C GLU A 359 11.19 -17.85 17.92
N ALA A 360 11.34 -16.52 17.81
CA ALA A 360 10.32 -15.66 17.21
C ALA A 360 10.21 -15.91 15.69
N LEU A 361 11.35 -16.03 15.00
CA LEU A 361 11.39 -16.36 13.57
C LEU A 361 10.79 -17.75 13.29
N LYS A 362 11.03 -18.74 14.15
CA LYS A 362 10.40 -20.07 14.05
C LYS A 362 8.88 -20.01 14.21
N ALA A 363 8.37 -19.23 15.17
CA ALA A 363 6.93 -19.04 15.34
C ALA A 363 6.30 -18.41 14.09
N GLN A 364 6.94 -17.39 13.52
CA GLN A 364 6.52 -16.77 12.25
C GLN A 364 6.56 -17.76 11.08
N ALA A 365 7.59 -18.61 10.99
CA ALA A 365 7.71 -19.62 9.93
C ALA A 365 6.56 -20.64 9.98
N VAL A 366 6.22 -21.16 11.17
CA VAL A 366 5.10 -22.09 11.36
C VAL A 366 3.77 -21.44 10.96
N LEU A 367 3.51 -20.20 11.40
CA LEU A 367 2.28 -19.49 11.01
C LEU A 367 2.23 -19.21 9.52
N ALA A 368 3.32 -18.75 8.93
CA ALA A 368 3.37 -18.47 7.50
C ALA A 368 3.13 -19.73 6.66
N ARG A 369 3.69 -20.87 7.07
CA ARG A 369 3.44 -22.18 6.45
C ARG A 369 1.99 -22.60 6.60
N THR A 370 1.44 -22.47 7.80
CA THR A 370 0.04 -22.82 8.10
C THR A 370 -0.94 -22.02 7.24
N TYR A 371 -0.69 -20.70 7.10
CA TYR A 371 -1.49 -19.83 6.23
C TYR A 371 -1.43 -20.30 4.77
N LEU A 372 -0.22 -20.56 4.27
CA LEU A 372 0.02 -20.99 2.90
C LEU A 372 -0.72 -22.30 2.59
N VAL A 373 -0.53 -23.34 3.40
CA VAL A 373 -1.12 -24.67 3.14
C VAL A 373 -2.63 -24.72 3.36
N GLY A 374 -3.17 -23.83 4.20
CA GLY A 374 -4.63 -23.72 4.42
C GLY A 374 -5.36 -22.92 3.33
N GLY A 375 -4.65 -22.15 2.50
CA GLY A 375 -5.24 -21.18 1.56
C GLY A 375 -5.68 -21.73 0.20
N GLY A 376 -5.09 -22.84 -0.26
CA GLY A 376 -5.41 -23.46 -1.56
C GLY A 376 -5.11 -22.58 -2.77
N THR A 377 -5.82 -22.82 -3.88
CA THR A 377 -5.68 -21.99 -5.10
C THR A 377 -6.56 -20.73 -5.01
N LYS A 378 -5.92 -19.57 -5.00
CA LYS A 378 -6.51 -18.23 -5.07
C LYS A 378 -6.35 -17.64 -6.48
N TYR A 379 -7.05 -16.54 -6.75
CA TYR A 379 -6.91 -15.78 -8.02
C TYR A 379 -7.09 -16.62 -9.31
N LYS A 380 -7.67 -17.83 -9.20
CA LYS A 380 -7.78 -18.89 -10.22
C LYS A 380 -6.47 -19.52 -10.70
N ILE A 381 -5.33 -18.85 -10.57
CA ILE A 381 -4.04 -19.28 -11.16
C ILE A 381 -2.85 -19.28 -10.17
N ALA A 382 -3.03 -18.83 -8.93
CA ALA A 382 -1.94 -18.71 -7.95
C ALA A 382 -2.37 -19.28 -6.59
N HIS A 383 -1.43 -19.57 -5.69
CA HIS A 383 -1.76 -19.92 -4.30
C HIS A 383 -1.86 -18.66 -3.44
N ILE A 384 -1.06 -17.65 -3.78
CA ILE A 384 -0.87 -16.46 -2.97
C ILE A 384 -0.40 -15.29 -3.84
N SER A 385 -0.49 -14.06 -3.33
CA SER A 385 0.06 -12.84 -3.92
C SER A 385 1.32 -12.38 -3.19
N ASP A 386 2.11 -11.51 -3.82
CA ASP A 386 3.30 -10.91 -3.22
C ASP A 386 3.00 -9.62 -2.42
N THR A 387 1.75 -9.47 -1.97
CA THR A 387 1.25 -8.30 -1.24
C THR A 387 0.76 -8.68 0.16
N THR A 388 0.57 -7.67 1.01
CA THR A 388 0.05 -7.85 2.38
C THR A 388 -1.41 -8.33 2.43
N TYR A 389 -2.10 -8.48 1.29
CA TYR A 389 -3.42 -9.10 1.26
C TYR A 389 -3.36 -10.57 1.67
N ASP A 390 -2.27 -11.24 1.29
CA ASP A 390 -1.98 -12.57 1.77
C ASP A 390 -0.86 -12.55 2.79
N GLN A 391 0.38 -12.38 2.33
CA GLN A 391 1.59 -12.35 3.15
C GLN A 391 2.63 -11.47 2.47
N ALA A 392 3.38 -10.67 3.25
CA ALA A 392 4.39 -9.81 2.67
C ALA A 392 5.53 -10.65 2.08
N TYR A 393 5.70 -10.61 0.75
CA TYR A 393 6.76 -11.34 0.04
C TYR A 393 7.52 -10.40 -0.89
N THR A 394 8.77 -10.09 -0.52
CA THR A 394 9.65 -9.21 -1.32
C THR A 394 10.76 -9.98 -2.04
N GLY A 395 10.52 -11.24 -2.38
CA GLY A 395 11.53 -12.08 -3.03
C GLY A 395 12.70 -12.38 -2.10
N VAL A 396 13.93 -12.37 -2.63
CA VAL A 396 15.12 -12.84 -1.90
C VAL A 396 15.80 -11.79 -1.01
N GLU A 397 15.36 -10.53 -1.08
CA GLU A 397 16.05 -9.37 -0.49
C GLU A 397 16.25 -9.47 1.02
N ARG A 398 15.41 -10.23 1.72
CA ARG A 398 15.40 -10.31 3.19
C ARG A 398 15.65 -11.73 3.72
N GLU A 399 16.17 -12.63 2.90
CA GLU A 399 16.46 -14.03 3.27
C GLU A 399 17.78 -14.20 4.05
N GLY A 400 17.87 -13.60 5.25
CA GLY A 400 19.04 -13.71 6.12
C GLY A 400 19.32 -15.14 6.62
N PRO A 401 20.54 -15.43 7.11
CA PRO A 401 20.93 -16.77 7.54
C PRO A 401 20.11 -17.31 8.72
N LYS A 402 19.73 -16.47 9.68
CA LYS A 402 18.91 -16.88 10.83
C LYS A 402 17.46 -17.11 10.43
N VAL A 403 16.94 -16.33 9.48
CA VAL A 403 15.63 -16.56 8.84
C VAL A 403 15.60 -17.94 8.18
N ARG A 404 16.61 -18.26 7.34
CA ARG A 404 16.71 -19.58 6.69
C ARG A 404 16.79 -20.70 7.73
N GLN A 405 17.63 -20.53 8.75
CA GLN A 405 17.74 -21.47 9.86
C GLN A 405 16.40 -21.72 10.56
N ALA A 406 15.62 -20.67 10.82
CA ALA A 406 14.31 -20.79 11.47
C ALA A 406 13.29 -21.56 10.62
N VAL A 407 13.22 -21.24 9.33
CA VAL A 407 12.35 -21.92 8.37
C VAL A 407 12.75 -23.39 8.24
N ASP A 408 14.03 -23.68 8.05
CA ASP A 408 14.54 -25.05 7.91
C ASP A 408 14.35 -25.88 9.18
N ALA A 409 14.57 -25.29 10.37
CA ALA A 409 14.36 -25.96 11.65
C ALA A 409 12.89 -26.27 11.96
N THR A 410 11.96 -25.65 11.23
CA THR A 410 10.50 -25.86 11.36
C THR A 410 9.90 -26.42 10.08
N ARG A 411 10.72 -27.02 9.20
CA ARG A 411 10.24 -27.63 7.95
C ARG A 411 9.11 -28.61 8.23
N GLY A 412 8.02 -28.49 7.47
CA GLY A 412 6.82 -29.33 7.62
C GLY A 412 5.95 -29.00 8.83
N GLU A 413 6.37 -28.09 9.70
CA GLU A 413 5.60 -27.78 10.90
C GLU A 413 4.50 -26.75 10.62
N VAL A 414 3.28 -27.10 11.01
CA VAL A 414 2.06 -26.27 10.94
C VAL A 414 1.39 -26.19 12.30
N LEU A 415 0.54 -25.18 12.50
CA LEU A 415 -0.21 -24.98 13.74
C LEU A 415 -1.64 -25.46 13.59
N THR A 416 -2.08 -26.25 14.56
CA THR A 416 -3.41 -26.88 14.56
C THR A 416 -4.10 -26.73 15.90
N VAL A 417 -5.43 -26.73 15.90
CA VAL A 417 -6.28 -26.86 17.08
C VAL A 417 -7.34 -27.91 16.76
N GLY A 418 -7.58 -28.86 17.67
CA GLY A 418 -8.56 -29.93 17.43
C GLY A 418 -8.26 -30.81 16.21
N GLY A 419 -6.99 -30.91 15.79
CA GLY A 419 -6.55 -31.67 14.61
C GLY A 419 -6.70 -30.93 13.27
N GLY A 420 -7.23 -29.71 13.27
CA GLY A 420 -7.43 -28.90 12.09
C GLY A 420 -6.53 -27.66 12.07
N LEU A 421 -6.19 -27.16 10.88
CA LEU A 421 -5.31 -25.98 10.75
C LEU A 421 -5.98 -24.74 11.34
N VAL A 422 -5.20 -23.94 12.06
CA VAL A 422 -5.67 -22.63 12.52
C VAL A 422 -5.65 -21.63 11.37
N GLN A 423 -6.49 -20.61 11.45
CA GLN A 423 -6.29 -19.39 10.66
C GLN A 423 -5.04 -18.70 11.17
N ALA A 424 -3.92 -18.77 10.46
CA ALA A 424 -2.63 -18.34 10.99
C ALA A 424 -2.39 -16.83 10.83
N LEU A 425 -3.08 -16.03 11.64
CA LEU A 425 -3.02 -14.57 11.60
C LEU A 425 -1.93 -14.02 12.50
N TYR A 426 -1.33 -12.91 12.08
CA TYR A 426 -0.32 -12.21 12.85
C TYR A 426 -0.35 -10.72 12.49
N SER A 427 0.14 -9.87 13.40
CA SER A 427 0.26 -8.44 13.20
C SER A 427 1.54 -7.91 13.83
N SER A 428 1.98 -6.72 13.43
CA SER A 428 3.28 -6.21 13.88
C SER A 428 3.31 -6.00 15.40
N ASN A 429 2.30 -5.33 15.95
CA ASN A 429 2.23 -5.02 17.37
C ASN A 429 0.77 -4.99 17.83
N ALA A 430 0.44 -5.65 18.94
CA ALA A 430 -0.93 -5.75 19.43
C ALA A 430 -1.33 -4.56 20.32
N GLY A 431 -0.38 -3.78 20.82
CA GLY A 431 -0.60 -2.64 21.71
C GLY A 431 -0.84 -3.08 23.15
N GLY A 432 -0.14 -4.11 23.62
CA GLY A 432 -0.23 -4.67 24.96
C GLY A 432 -1.21 -5.84 25.11
N ILE A 433 -2.15 -6.03 24.19
CA ILE A 433 -3.13 -7.12 24.21
C ILE A 433 -3.59 -7.51 22.80
N SER A 434 -3.64 -8.82 22.49
CA SER A 434 -4.16 -9.30 21.21
C SER A 434 -5.67 -9.09 21.09
N ALA A 435 -6.15 -8.95 19.86
CA ALA A 435 -7.57 -8.73 19.58
C ALA A 435 -8.37 -10.03 19.65
N HIS A 436 -9.66 -9.88 19.85
CA HIS A 436 -10.67 -10.91 19.66
C HIS A 436 -11.19 -10.90 18.21
N GLY A 437 -11.63 -12.04 17.66
CA GLY A 437 -12.20 -12.12 16.30
C GLY A 437 -13.35 -11.12 16.05
N LEU A 438 -14.24 -10.98 17.04
CA LEU A 438 -15.32 -9.98 17.07
C LEU A 438 -14.84 -8.55 16.82
N GLU A 439 -13.64 -8.18 17.27
CA GLU A 439 -13.08 -6.83 17.15
C GLU A 439 -12.41 -6.56 15.81
N THR A 440 -12.30 -7.58 14.96
CA THR A 440 -11.70 -7.45 13.62
C THR A 440 -12.75 -7.70 12.53
N TRP A 441 -13.49 -8.80 12.63
CA TRP A 441 -14.42 -9.28 11.59
C TRP A 441 -15.85 -9.49 12.05
N GLY A 442 -16.15 -9.29 13.34
CA GLY A 442 -17.50 -9.42 13.88
C GLY A 442 -17.95 -10.86 14.16
N ASN A 443 -17.04 -11.85 14.10
CA ASN A 443 -17.33 -13.24 14.45
C ASN A 443 -16.36 -13.79 15.52
N ASP A 444 -16.82 -14.75 16.33
CA ASP A 444 -15.96 -15.40 17.31
C ASP A 444 -14.95 -16.34 16.65
N VAL A 445 -13.72 -16.39 17.19
CA VAL A 445 -12.64 -17.30 16.77
C VAL A 445 -12.12 -17.96 18.04
N VAL A 446 -12.58 -19.19 18.30
CA VAL A 446 -12.45 -19.87 19.61
C VAL A 446 -11.01 -19.95 20.10
N TYR A 447 -10.07 -20.17 19.20
CA TYR A 447 -8.65 -20.32 19.49
C TYR A 447 -7.84 -19.02 19.44
N MET A 448 -8.44 -17.86 19.12
CA MET A 448 -7.78 -16.55 19.20
C MET A 448 -8.52 -15.64 20.17
N ARG A 449 -8.29 -15.87 21.46
CA ARG A 449 -8.79 -15.01 22.53
C ARG A 449 -7.76 -13.92 22.84
N PRO A 450 -8.20 -12.75 23.35
CA PRO A 450 -7.30 -11.71 23.84
C PRO A 450 -6.33 -12.27 24.88
N VAL A 451 -5.04 -12.06 24.64
CA VAL A 451 -3.96 -12.38 25.57
C VAL A 451 -3.05 -11.17 25.71
N LEU A 452 -2.55 -10.95 26.93
CA LEU A 452 -1.57 -9.90 27.19
C LEU A 452 -0.33 -10.15 26.33
N SER A 453 0.13 -9.13 25.62
CA SER A 453 1.24 -9.23 24.68
C SER A 453 2.38 -8.33 25.18
N PRO A 454 3.58 -8.86 25.46
CA PRO A 454 4.71 -8.07 25.94
C PRO A 454 5.40 -7.32 24.79
N ASP A 455 4.68 -6.47 24.07
CA ASP A 455 5.14 -5.78 22.86
C ASP A 455 5.40 -4.28 23.05
N ASP A 456 5.62 -3.85 24.29
CA ASP A 456 5.91 -2.46 24.69
C ASP A 456 7.36 -2.01 24.42
N GLY A 457 8.21 -2.89 23.88
CA GLY A 457 9.62 -2.60 23.58
C GLY A 457 9.84 -1.32 22.77
N PRO A 458 9.12 -1.09 21.64
CA PRO A 458 9.24 0.15 20.88
C PRO A 458 8.82 1.40 21.65
N GLU A 459 7.81 1.29 22.52
CA GLU A 459 7.35 2.40 23.35
C GLU A 459 8.41 2.75 24.41
N LYS A 460 8.98 1.74 25.08
CA LYS A 460 10.07 1.92 26.06
C LYS A 460 11.33 2.54 25.44
N ALA A 461 11.61 2.23 24.18
CA ALA A 461 12.73 2.78 23.44
C ALA A 461 12.48 4.22 22.92
N ALA A 462 11.24 4.73 23.00
CA ALA A 462 10.90 6.04 22.47
C ALA A 462 11.50 7.16 23.33
N MET A 463 12.00 8.21 22.67
CA MET A 463 12.41 9.45 23.34
C MET A 463 11.23 10.02 24.13
N ARG A 464 11.46 10.38 25.39
CA ARG A 464 10.41 10.92 26.27
C ARG A 464 10.13 12.39 25.99
N TRP A 465 8.87 12.78 26.06
CA TRP A 465 8.40 14.14 25.87
C TRP A 465 7.58 14.58 27.09
N TYR A 466 7.69 15.86 27.44
CA TYR A 466 6.78 16.50 28.38
C TYR A 466 5.67 17.21 27.62
N ARG A 467 4.42 16.94 28.01
CA ARG A 467 3.30 17.85 27.73
C ARG A 467 3.43 19.01 28.71
N VAL A 468 3.60 20.21 28.19
CA VAL A 468 3.90 21.40 28.97
C VAL A 468 2.89 22.51 28.73
N ALA A 469 2.63 23.30 29.76
CA ALA A 469 2.00 24.60 29.67
C ALA A 469 3.07 25.70 29.80
N THR A 470 3.06 26.66 28.88
CA THR A 470 3.97 27.81 28.87
C THR A 470 3.38 28.99 29.65
N GLY A 471 4.23 29.95 30.04
CA GLY A 471 3.80 31.15 30.79
C GLY A 471 2.79 32.04 30.04
N ASP A 472 2.75 31.95 28.70
CA ASP A 472 1.77 32.63 27.84
C ASP A 472 0.49 31.80 27.59
N GLY A 473 0.33 30.66 28.27
CA GLY A 473 -0.90 29.86 28.26
C GLY A 473 -1.02 28.86 27.11
N ARG A 474 0.01 28.69 26.26
CA ARG A 474 0.01 27.64 25.24
C ARG A 474 0.29 26.28 25.87
N ILE A 475 -0.34 25.25 25.33
CA ILE A 475 -0.08 23.85 25.70
C ILE A 475 0.48 23.12 24.49
N GLY A 476 1.53 22.35 24.69
CA GLY A 476 2.13 21.53 23.65
C GLY A 476 3.16 20.56 24.22
N TYR A 477 4.01 20.02 23.36
CA TYR A 477 5.00 19.02 23.71
C TYR A 477 6.41 19.53 23.47
N VAL A 478 7.30 19.19 24.39
CA VAL A 478 8.74 19.46 24.33
C VAL A 478 9.50 18.19 24.70
N ARG A 479 10.65 17.94 24.07
CA ARG A 479 11.49 16.79 24.42
C ARG A 479 11.98 16.91 25.86
N SER A 480 11.88 15.82 26.61
CA SER A 480 12.25 15.79 28.04
C SER A 480 13.71 16.14 28.30
N ASP A 481 14.62 15.74 27.40
CA ASP A 481 16.05 16.01 27.52
C ASP A 481 16.42 17.49 27.34
N LEU A 482 15.48 18.34 26.91
CA LEU A 482 15.64 19.79 26.79
C LEU A 482 15.09 20.56 28.00
N VAL A 483 14.54 19.84 28.99
CA VAL A 483 13.98 20.43 30.21
C VAL A 483 14.82 19.98 31.41
N ASP A 484 15.29 20.93 32.20
CA ASP A 484 15.89 20.70 33.51
C ASP A 484 14.80 20.69 34.58
N VAL A 485 14.65 19.54 35.24
CA VAL A 485 13.74 19.37 36.39
C VAL A 485 14.49 19.24 37.72
N SER A 486 15.83 19.23 37.70
CA SER A 486 16.66 18.97 38.87
C SER A 486 16.69 20.14 39.87
N ASN A 487 16.63 21.37 39.36
CA ASN A 487 16.59 22.60 40.17
C ASN A 487 15.17 22.99 40.62
N THR A 488 14.15 22.18 40.27
CA THR A 488 12.74 22.51 40.44
C THR A 488 11.92 21.36 41.02
N GLN A 489 12.58 20.33 41.55
CA GLN A 489 11.91 19.19 42.19
C GLN A 489 11.04 19.63 43.40
N ASP A 490 11.36 20.78 44.01
CA ASP A 490 10.57 21.46 45.05
C ASP A 490 9.65 22.58 44.52
N SER A 491 9.74 22.91 43.22
CA SER A 491 8.92 23.94 42.57
C SER A 491 7.75 23.30 41.86
N VAL A 492 6.72 22.94 42.63
CA VAL A 492 5.41 22.59 42.08
C VAL A 492 4.52 23.83 42.01
N THR A 493 3.64 23.88 41.01
CA THR A 493 2.54 24.85 41.00
C THR A 493 1.61 24.60 42.20
N GLU A 494 0.73 25.56 42.52
CA GLU A 494 -0.31 25.37 43.55
C GLU A 494 -1.20 24.15 43.29
N ALA A 495 -1.34 23.74 42.02
CA ALA A 495 -2.06 22.54 41.61
C ALA A 495 -1.22 21.25 41.68
N GLY A 496 0.00 21.31 42.21
CA GLY A 496 0.89 20.16 42.40
C GLY A 496 1.68 19.72 41.15
N PHE A 497 1.58 20.44 40.03
CA PHE A 497 2.35 20.10 38.82
C PHE A 497 3.80 20.54 38.93
N PRO A 498 4.78 19.69 38.56
CA PRO A 498 6.19 20.07 38.50
C PRO A 498 6.43 21.22 37.53
N VAL A 499 7.34 22.12 37.88
CA VAL A 499 7.88 23.14 36.97
C VAL A 499 9.22 22.66 36.44
N GLY A 500 9.53 22.95 35.18
CA GLY A 500 10.84 22.67 34.55
C GLY A 500 11.40 23.90 33.87
N ARG A 501 12.72 23.97 33.72
CA ARG A 501 13.43 25.07 33.04
C ARG A 501 14.03 24.60 31.71
N ILE A 502 13.85 25.36 30.63
CA ILE A 502 14.45 25.01 29.33
C ILE A 502 15.98 25.14 29.40
N LYS A 503 16.71 24.04 29.14
CA LYS A 503 18.17 23.92 29.35
C LYS A 503 18.99 23.85 28.05
N THR A 504 18.64 24.66 27.07
CA THR A 504 19.43 24.80 25.83
C THR A 504 20.58 25.80 26.00
N SER A 505 21.54 25.81 25.08
CA SER A 505 22.53 26.87 24.99
C SER A 505 21.83 28.24 24.94
N SER A 506 22.42 29.25 25.56
CA SER A 506 21.83 30.56 25.90
C SER A 506 21.24 31.38 24.73
N SER A 507 21.25 30.86 23.51
CA SER A 507 20.70 31.49 22.30
C SER A 507 19.70 30.62 21.50
N THR A 508 19.40 29.38 21.91
CA THR A 508 18.58 28.46 21.11
C THR A 508 17.20 28.27 21.72
N SER A 509 16.17 28.74 21.03
CA SER A 509 14.78 28.47 21.39
C SER A 509 14.40 27.01 21.10
N VAL A 510 13.48 26.47 21.90
CA VAL A 510 12.94 25.11 21.75
C VAL A 510 11.58 25.17 21.10
N ASN A 511 11.35 24.31 20.11
CA ASN A 511 10.07 24.20 19.43
C ASN A 511 9.00 23.62 20.38
N LEU A 512 7.92 24.36 20.59
CA LEU A 512 6.69 23.85 21.19
C LEU A 512 5.86 23.16 20.09
N ARG A 513 5.53 21.89 20.29
CA ARG A 513 4.90 21.06 19.26
C ARG A 513 3.47 20.65 19.60
N PRO A 514 2.61 20.43 18.59
CA PRO A 514 1.23 20.01 18.83
C PRO A 514 1.12 18.55 19.33
N SER A 515 2.06 17.69 18.93
CA SER A 515 2.17 16.28 19.32
C SER A 515 3.62 15.93 19.74
N PRO A 516 3.86 14.81 20.45
CA PRO A 516 5.19 14.44 20.94
C PRO A 516 6.05 13.81 19.82
N GLY A 517 6.31 14.56 18.75
CA GLY A 517 7.03 14.09 17.57
C GLY A 517 7.45 15.24 16.66
N THR A 518 8.14 14.95 15.56
CA THR A 518 8.67 15.97 14.65
C THR A 518 7.89 16.14 13.35
N GLU A 519 6.93 15.25 13.12
CA GLU A 519 6.10 15.11 11.93
C GLU A 519 5.17 16.30 11.67
N ARG A 520 4.83 17.08 12.70
CA ARG A 520 4.04 18.32 12.57
C ARG A 520 4.87 19.56 12.85
N SER A 521 4.57 20.63 12.11
CA SER A 521 5.17 21.95 12.32
C SER A 521 4.98 22.43 13.77
N PRO A 522 5.99 23.10 14.36
CA PRO A 522 5.86 23.70 15.69
C PRO A 522 4.69 24.69 15.74
N ILE A 523 3.99 24.71 16.87
CA ILE A 523 2.95 25.71 17.20
C ILE A 523 3.54 26.96 17.86
N GLY A 524 4.85 26.96 18.08
CA GLY A 524 5.64 28.12 18.45
C GLY A 524 6.97 27.71 19.04
N SER A 525 7.61 28.63 19.75
CA SER A 525 8.88 28.38 20.43
C SER A 525 8.85 28.85 21.88
N ILE A 526 9.82 28.36 22.66
CA ILE A 526 10.07 28.68 24.06
C ILE A 526 11.55 29.06 24.18
N SER A 527 11.87 30.15 24.88
CA SER A 527 13.25 30.64 24.95
C SER A 527 14.10 29.80 25.89
N ALA A 528 15.42 29.80 25.67
CA ALA A 528 16.34 29.20 26.61
C ALA A 528 16.19 29.84 28.01
N GLY A 529 16.11 29.02 29.06
CA GLY A 529 15.96 29.48 30.42
C GLY A 529 14.54 29.81 30.88
N ASP A 530 13.54 29.80 29.97
CA ASP A 530 12.12 29.96 30.32
C ASP A 530 11.63 28.77 31.16
N TYR A 531 10.63 29.02 32.00
CA TYR A 531 9.97 28.00 32.80
C TYR A 531 8.69 27.49 32.14
N VAL A 532 8.43 26.20 32.32
CA VAL A 532 7.24 25.52 31.84
C VAL A 532 6.64 24.64 32.94
N THR A 533 5.31 24.54 32.99
CA THR A 533 4.63 23.60 33.88
C THR A 533 4.50 22.26 33.17
N ILE A 534 4.99 21.19 33.77
CA ILE A 534 4.93 19.83 33.22
C ILE A 534 3.60 19.21 33.64
N LEU A 535 2.72 18.99 32.66
CA LEU A 535 1.39 18.41 32.87
C LEU A 535 1.44 16.88 32.86
N GLN A 536 2.30 16.32 32.00
CA GLN A 536 2.43 14.88 31.80
C GLN A 536 3.76 14.56 31.13
N GLU A 537 4.32 13.38 31.42
CA GLU A 537 5.38 12.77 30.61
C GLU A 537 4.81 11.65 29.74
N VAL A 538 5.13 11.66 28.44
CA VAL A 538 4.63 10.70 27.45
C VAL A 538 5.77 10.16 26.58
N PRO A 539 5.65 8.95 26.02
CA PRO A 539 6.58 8.49 24.98
C PRO A 539 6.40 9.34 23.71
N GLY A 540 7.48 9.50 22.96
CA GLY A 540 7.43 10.12 21.64
C GLY A 540 6.62 9.27 20.66
N ASN A 541 5.92 9.93 19.75
CA ASN A 541 5.22 9.29 18.65
C ASN A 541 6.19 8.40 17.88
N ASN A 542 5.74 7.17 17.64
CA ASN A 542 6.45 6.21 16.81
C ASN A 542 5.43 5.35 16.04
N ALA A 543 5.89 4.26 15.43
CA ALA A 543 5.01 3.41 14.65
C ALA A 543 3.97 2.64 15.48
N TYR A 544 4.10 2.54 16.79
CA TYR A 544 3.32 1.63 17.64
C TYR A 544 2.61 2.33 18.79
N GLY A 545 3.01 3.55 19.14
CA GLY A 545 2.34 4.42 20.11
C GLY A 545 2.28 5.83 19.53
N TRP A 546 1.09 6.42 19.51
CA TRP A 546 0.88 7.71 18.87
C TRP A 546 -0.17 8.55 19.57
N ILE A 547 0.04 9.86 19.51
CA ILE A 547 -0.87 10.90 19.94
C ILE A 547 -1.01 11.88 18.77
N ASP A 548 -2.23 12.03 18.26
CA ASP A 548 -2.59 13.08 17.32
C ASP A 548 -3.49 14.12 18.00
N ALA A 549 -2.95 15.33 18.16
CA ALA A 549 -3.62 16.42 18.81
C ALA A 549 -2.96 17.76 18.43
N PRO A 550 -3.68 18.89 18.48
CA PRO A 550 -5.14 18.93 18.36
C PRO A 550 -5.57 18.57 16.92
N ILE A 551 -6.73 17.95 16.80
CA ILE A 551 -7.46 17.70 15.54
C ILE A 551 -8.68 18.63 15.53
N ASP A 552 -8.78 19.45 14.51
CA ASP A 552 -9.90 20.38 14.33
C ASP A 552 -11.16 19.64 13.84
N GLY A 553 -12.33 19.93 14.40
CA GLY A 553 -13.61 19.31 14.01
C GLY A 553 -13.93 19.43 12.51
N ARG A 554 -13.46 20.48 11.83
CA ARG A 554 -13.60 20.64 10.37
C ARG A 554 -12.69 19.68 9.61
N VAL A 555 -11.47 19.47 10.10
CA VAL A 555 -10.55 18.47 9.52
C VAL A 555 -11.12 17.07 9.71
N LEU A 556 -11.68 16.78 10.89
CA LEU A 556 -12.33 15.50 11.18
C LEU A 556 -13.53 15.26 10.26
N MET A 557 -14.37 16.27 10.04
CA MET A 557 -15.48 16.22 9.08
C MET A 557 -14.97 15.87 7.67
N GLN A 558 -13.93 16.55 7.19
CA GLN A 558 -13.35 16.28 5.86
C GLN A 558 -12.83 14.84 5.73
N GLN A 559 -12.14 14.34 6.76
CA GLN A 559 -11.67 12.95 6.78
C GLN A 559 -12.84 11.97 6.68
N LEU A 560 -13.85 12.12 7.54
CA LEU A 560 -15.03 11.26 7.56
C LEU A 560 -15.78 11.31 6.23
N MET A 561 -16.05 12.49 5.67
CA MET A 561 -16.75 12.63 4.39
C MET A 561 -15.98 12.03 3.21
N SER A 562 -14.65 12.09 3.22
CA SER A 562 -13.82 11.53 2.15
C SER A 562 -13.72 10.00 2.19
N LYS A 563 -13.91 9.39 3.37
CA LYS A 563 -13.69 7.95 3.61
C LYS A 563 -14.99 7.17 3.83
N ALA A 564 -16.06 7.81 4.29
CA ALA A 564 -17.38 7.22 4.44
C ALA A 564 -18.21 7.44 3.16
N SER A 565 -17.98 6.59 2.14
CA SER A 565 -18.71 6.63 0.87
C SER A 565 -19.83 5.57 0.81
N GLY A 566 -20.83 5.77 -0.06
CA GLY A 566 -21.93 4.83 -0.29
C GLY A 566 -23.02 4.86 0.80
N ALA A 567 -23.52 3.69 1.20
CA ALA A 567 -24.58 3.53 2.23
C ALA A 567 -24.19 4.02 3.64
N LEU A 568 -22.96 4.52 3.79
CA LEU A 568 -22.31 5.00 5.00
C LEU A 568 -22.13 6.53 5.02
N ALA A 569 -22.63 7.25 4.01
CA ALA A 569 -22.52 8.70 3.94
C ALA A 569 -23.18 9.37 5.17
N LEU A 570 -22.35 9.97 6.02
CA LEU A 570 -22.83 10.77 7.15
C LEU A 570 -23.27 12.13 6.62
N PRO A 571 -24.47 12.62 6.97
CA PRO A 571 -24.93 13.94 6.57
C PRO A 571 -24.31 15.04 7.45
N LEU A 572 -22.97 15.10 7.50
CA LEU A 572 -22.26 16.16 8.23
C LEU A 572 -22.30 17.45 7.40
N THR A 573 -22.90 18.50 7.94
CA THR A 573 -23.04 19.83 7.31
C THR A 573 -22.28 20.92 8.07
N ALA A 574 -21.67 20.58 9.21
CA ALA A 574 -20.91 21.46 10.08
C ALA A 574 -19.68 20.71 10.64
N PRO A 575 -18.64 21.43 11.11
CA PRO A 575 -17.51 20.82 11.83
C PRO A 575 -17.98 19.85 12.92
N VAL A 576 -17.30 18.71 13.08
CA VAL A 576 -17.66 17.70 14.09
C VAL A 576 -17.59 18.32 15.47
N GLU A 577 -18.69 18.23 16.22
CA GLU A 577 -18.80 18.76 17.58
C GLU A 577 -18.60 17.69 18.65
N ARG A 578 -18.89 16.43 18.34
CA ARG A 578 -18.84 15.32 19.28
C ARG A 578 -18.39 14.04 18.58
N LEU A 579 -17.37 13.39 19.14
CA LEU A 579 -16.88 12.08 18.72
C LEU A 579 -16.82 11.16 19.94
N GLU A 580 -17.62 10.09 19.94
CA GLU A 580 -17.78 9.19 21.08
C GLU A 580 -17.48 7.76 20.69
N VAL A 581 -16.67 7.07 21.50
CA VAL A 581 -16.59 5.61 21.48
C VAL A 581 -17.76 5.08 22.32
N THR A 582 -18.69 4.36 21.68
CA THR A 582 -19.90 3.86 22.35
C THR A 582 -19.78 2.41 22.80
N GLU A 583 -18.88 1.64 22.19
CA GLU A 583 -18.65 0.25 22.55
C GLU A 583 -17.20 -0.16 22.28
N ARG A 584 -16.65 -0.95 23.21
CA ARG A 584 -15.33 -1.57 23.11
C ARG A 584 -15.47 -3.08 23.21
N GLY A 585 -14.65 -3.79 22.45
CA GLY A 585 -14.60 -5.25 22.55
C GLY A 585 -13.73 -5.74 23.70
N PRO A 586 -13.54 -7.08 23.79
CA PRO A 586 -12.83 -7.71 24.90
C PRO A 586 -11.37 -7.27 25.11
N SER A 587 -10.66 -6.82 24.08
CA SER A 587 -9.29 -6.28 24.20
C SER A 587 -9.26 -4.77 24.43
N GLY A 588 -10.42 -4.11 24.48
CA GLY A 588 -10.52 -2.66 24.59
C GLY A 588 -10.52 -1.93 23.25
N ARG A 589 -10.50 -2.66 22.12
CA ARG A 589 -10.57 -2.07 20.78
C ARG A 589 -11.93 -1.47 20.50
N VAL A 590 -11.95 -0.39 19.74
CA VAL A 590 -13.18 0.30 19.36
C VAL A 590 -13.98 -0.56 18.38
N ILE A 591 -15.23 -0.87 18.74
CA ILE A 591 -16.16 -1.64 17.88
C ILE A 591 -17.45 -0.87 17.54
N ALA A 592 -17.74 0.23 18.23
CA ALA A 592 -18.78 1.17 17.83
C ALA A 592 -18.42 2.61 18.24
N MET A 593 -18.83 3.56 17.40
CA MET A 593 -18.63 5.00 17.63
C MET A 593 -19.84 5.82 17.18
N ARG A 594 -19.97 7.04 17.70
CA ARG A 594 -20.90 8.07 17.23
C ARG A 594 -20.17 9.37 16.88
N VAL A 595 -20.67 10.04 15.86
CA VAL A 595 -20.29 11.40 15.45
C VAL A 595 -21.55 12.25 15.48
N ASP A 596 -21.55 13.31 16.30
CA ASP A 596 -22.70 14.22 16.49
C ASP A 596 -24.03 13.48 16.72
N GLY A 597 -23.97 12.42 17.53
CA GLY A 597 -25.12 11.55 17.86
C GLY A 597 -25.48 10.48 16.82
N THR A 598 -24.85 10.50 15.64
CA THR A 598 -25.07 9.51 14.57
C THR A 598 -24.06 8.38 14.67
N TYR A 599 -24.51 7.12 14.59
CA TYR A 599 -23.62 5.97 14.62
C TYR A 599 -22.76 5.84 13.36
N LEU A 600 -21.48 5.54 13.56
CA LEU A 600 -20.58 5.05 12.52
C LEU A 600 -20.75 3.53 12.41
N VAL A 601 -21.10 3.03 11.21
CA VAL A 601 -21.38 1.59 10.99
C VAL A 601 -20.42 1.02 9.94
N PRO A 602 -19.18 0.67 10.30
CA PRO A 602 -18.26 0.11 9.32
C PRO A 602 -18.70 -1.29 8.85
N SER A 603 -18.23 -1.71 7.68
CA SER A 603 -18.49 -3.07 7.17
C SER A 603 -17.82 -4.18 8.00
N SER A 604 -16.78 -3.84 8.76
CA SER A 604 -16.22 -4.65 9.84
C SER A 604 -15.57 -3.72 10.89
N PRO A 605 -15.42 -4.15 12.15
CA PRO A 605 -14.84 -3.28 13.19
C PRO A 605 -13.42 -2.77 12.88
N ASP A 606 -12.54 -3.55 12.23
CA ASP A 606 -11.19 -3.07 11.86
C ASP A 606 -11.21 -1.86 10.90
N ASN A 607 -12.28 -1.69 10.12
CA ASN A 607 -12.41 -0.59 9.17
C ASN A 607 -12.54 0.80 9.83
N PHE A 608 -12.74 0.89 11.14
CA PHE A 608 -12.63 2.17 11.86
C PHE A 608 -11.29 2.86 11.63
N ARG A 609 -10.22 2.10 11.40
CA ARG A 609 -8.89 2.66 11.08
C ARG A 609 -8.94 3.54 9.83
N SER A 610 -9.73 3.15 8.84
CA SER A 610 -9.78 3.80 7.53
C SER A 610 -10.45 5.18 7.54
N TYR A 611 -11.24 5.47 8.57
CA TYR A 611 -12.02 6.70 8.69
C TYR A 611 -11.24 7.90 9.20
N PHE A 612 -10.11 7.66 9.88
CA PHE A 612 -9.28 8.72 10.43
C PHE A 612 -7.86 8.62 9.85
N ALA A 613 -7.20 9.77 9.69
CA ALA A 613 -5.83 9.83 9.22
C ALA A 613 -4.85 9.48 10.34
N SER A 614 -3.72 8.86 9.99
CA SER A 614 -2.58 8.70 10.88
C SER A 614 -1.94 10.07 11.20
N PRO A 615 -1.43 10.29 12.44
CA PRO A 615 -0.79 11.54 12.83
C PRO A 615 0.38 12.01 11.94
N ASP A 616 1.05 11.07 11.25
CA ASP A 616 2.16 11.36 10.34
C ASP A 616 1.72 11.64 8.88
N GLY A 617 0.41 11.62 8.61
CA GLY A 617 -0.17 11.87 7.28
C GLY A 617 0.08 10.76 6.26
N THR A 618 0.67 9.62 6.65
CA THR A 618 1.07 8.54 5.73
C THR A 618 -0.07 7.60 5.33
N GLY A 619 -1.24 7.72 5.97
CA GLY A 619 -2.38 6.86 5.68
C GLY A 619 -3.46 6.91 6.76
N SER A 620 -4.05 5.74 7.02
CA SER A 620 -5.11 5.51 8.01
C SER A 620 -4.54 5.19 9.39
N LEU A 621 -5.37 5.19 10.45
CA LEU A 621 -4.90 4.82 11.78
C LEU A 621 -4.24 3.45 11.79
N ARG A 622 -3.20 3.33 12.60
CA ARG A 622 -2.37 2.13 12.69
C ARG A 622 -3.08 0.96 13.37
N SER A 623 -4.08 1.24 14.22
CA SER A 623 -4.85 0.23 14.95
C SER A 623 -6.20 0.76 15.43
N THR A 624 -7.13 -0.13 15.77
CA THR A 624 -8.42 0.20 16.43
C THR A 624 -8.35 0.31 17.95
N LEU A 625 -7.17 0.06 18.54
CA LEU A 625 -6.92 0.28 19.97
C LEU A 625 -6.52 1.75 20.17
N PHE A 626 -7.52 2.61 20.21
CA PHE A 626 -7.34 4.04 20.43
C PHE A 626 -8.40 4.61 21.38
N GLU A 627 -8.05 5.77 21.91
CA GLU A 627 -8.87 6.65 22.74
C GLU A 627 -9.14 7.94 21.98
N VAL A 628 -10.31 8.51 22.23
CA VAL A 628 -10.72 9.83 21.76
C VAL A 628 -11.00 10.70 22.98
N GLU A 629 -10.37 11.86 23.01
CA GLU A 629 -10.57 12.88 24.04
C GLU A 629 -10.99 14.17 23.33
N GLN A 630 -12.06 14.80 23.80
CA GLN A 630 -12.46 16.12 23.31
C GLN A 630 -11.71 17.19 24.09
N LEU A 631 -10.87 17.95 23.39
CA LEU A 631 -10.04 19.02 23.94
C LEU A 631 -10.84 20.33 24.02
N ALA A 632 -11.82 20.40 24.93
CA ALA A 632 -12.49 21.65 25.32
C ALA A 632 -13.29 21.55 26.63
N ASP A 633 -13.07 20.52 27.46
CA ASP A 633 -13.81 20.35 28.69
C ASP A 633 -13.21 21.20 29.83
N VAL A 634 -13.75 22.39 30.04
CA VAL A 634 -13.50 23.13 31.29
C VAL A 634 -14.32 22.45 32.40
N THR A 635 -13.64 21.76 33.32
CA THR A 635 -14.29 21.26 34.54
C THR A 635 -14.60 22.45 35.45
N MET A 636 -15.89 22.78 35.61
CA MET A 636 -16.31 23.82 36.55
C MET A 636 -16.54 23.21 37.94
N LEU A 637 -15.89 23.77 38.95
CA LEU A 637 -16.27 23.58 40.35
C LEU A 637 -17.17 24.75 40.76
N ALA A 638 -18.46 24.50 40.93
CA ALA A 638 -19.35 25.48 41.57
C ALA A 638 -19.12 25.50 43.09
N ALA A 639 -19.41 26.63 43.75
CA ALA A 639 -19.25 26.83 45.20
C ALA A 639 -20.12 25.92 46.11
N GLY A 640 -20.73 24.86 45.57
CA GLY A 640 -21.48 23.83 46.29
C GLY A 640 -21.07 22.39 45.95
N GLY A 641 -19.91 22.18 45.31
CA GLY A 641 -19.37 20.83 45.05
C GLY A 641 -19.99 20.07 43.86
N VAL A 642 -20.88 20.70 43.09
CA VAL A 642 -21.43 20.11 41.86
C VAL A 642 -20.42 20.28 40.72
N LYS A 643 -20.03 19.16 40.11
CA LYS A 643 -19.17 19.10 38.92
C LYS A 643 -20.04 19.09 37.66
N SER A 644 -19.76 19.95 36.68
CA SER A 644 -20.30 19.83 35.32
C SER A 644 -19.18 19.92 34.28
N THR A 645 -19.30 19.11 33.21
CA THR A 645 -18.22 18.82 32.26
C THR A 645 -18.33 19.59 30.94
N LEU A 646 -19.30 20.49 30.80
CA LEU A 646 -19.49 21.31 29.59
C LEU A 646 -19.86 22.75 29.99
N PRO A 647 -19.36 23.79 29.30
CA PRO A 647 -19.96 25.11 29.40
C PRO A 647 -21.28 25.09 28.62
N GLU A 648 -22.41 25.11 29.33
CA GLU A 648 -23.67 25.52 28.72
C GLU A 648 -23.51 26.94 28.13
N LYS A 649 -24.12 27.19 26.97
CA LYS A 649 -24.20 28.54 26.37
C LYS A 649 -24.67 29.55 27.44
N ASN A 650 -24.03 30.70 27.53
CA ASN A 650 -24.30 31.80 28.49
C ASN A 650 -23.81 31.62 29.95
N ARG A 651 -22.69 30.93 30.22
CA ARG A 651 -22.04 30.91 31.54
C ARG A 651 -20.68 31.61 31.59
N VAL A 652 -20.34 32.16 32.76
CA VAL A 652 -19.01 32.73 33.06
C VAL A 652 -18.03 31.59 33.31
N ILE A 653 -17.00 31.48 32.47
CA ILE A 653 -15.89 30.52 32.59
C ILE A 653 -14.81 31.14 33.47
N SER A 654 -14.09 30.35 34.28
CA SER A 654 -12.88 30.82 34.98
C SER A 654 -11.68 29.95 34.59
N ALA A 655 -10.55 30.58 34.29
CA ALA A 655 -9.29 29.93 33.92
C ALA A 655 -8.22 30.20 34.98
N ILE A 656 -7.40 29.20 35.30
CA ILE A 656 -6.25 29.32 36.20
C ILE A 656 -5.01 29.46 35.34
N SER A 657 -4.31 30.59 35.44
CA SER A 657 -3.03 30.80 34.75
C SER A 657 -1.93 29.89 35.32
N ALA A 658 -0.83 29.71 34.58
CA ALA A 658 0.34 28.94 35.03
C ALA A 658 0.96 29.44 36.36
N GLY A 659 0.57 30.63 36.84
CA GLY A 659 0.94 31.19 38.14
C GLY A 659 -0.17 31.13 39.22
N GLY A 660 -1.18 30.28 39.09
CA GLY A 660 -2.21 30.05 40.13
C GLY A 660 -3.36 31.08 40.17
N ARG A 661 -3.30 32.18 39.41
CA ARG A 661 -4.36 33.20 39.40
C ARG A 661 -5.57 32.79 38.58
N VAL A 662 -6.77 32.97 39.16
CA VAL A 662 -8.08 32.76 38.53
C VAL A 662 -8.50 34.02 37.76
N THR A 663 -8.81 33.90 36.47
CA THR A 663 -9.43 34.96 35.64
C THR A 663 -10.75 34.48 35.05
N SER A 664 -11.80 35.30 35.08
CA SER A 664 -13.11 34.95 34.52
C SER A 664 -13.30 35.48 33.09
N ALA A 665 -13.99 34.71 32.24
CA ALA A 665 -14.40 35.02 30.89
C ALA A 665 -15.92 34.90 30.76
N ILE A 666 -16.58 35.84 30.07
CA ILE A 666 -18.03 35.79 29.80
C ILE A 666 -18.23 35.16 28.41
N GLY A 667 -19.04 34.10 28.33
CA GLY A 667 -19.45 33.51 27.04
C GLY A 667 -20.58 34.30 26.39
N THR A 668 -20.49 34.53 25.08
CA THR A 668 -21.58 35.13 24.27
C THR A 668 -22.53 34.05 23.73
N PRO A 669 -23.75 34.42 23.24
CA PRO A 669 -24.71 33.48 22.64
C PRO A 669 -24.16 32.66 21.46
N ASP A 670 -23.12 33.18 20.81
CA ASP A 670 -22.46 32.58 19.63
C ASP A 670 -21.26 31.69 20.00
N GLY A 671 -21.02 31.43 21.28
CA GLY A 671 -19.90 30.57 21.74
C GLY A 671 -18.53 31.26 21.72
N GLN A 672 -18.48 32.59 21.66
CA GLN A 672 -17.23 33.35 21.78
C GLN A 672 -16.93 33.65 23.24
N TYR A 673 -15.67 33.47 23.64
CA TYR A 673 -15.20 33.76 25.00
C TYR A 673 -14.18 34.90 24.98
N VAL A 674 -14.36 35.88 25.88
CA VAL A 674 -13.43 37.00 26.08
C VAL A 674 -12.59 36.71 27.32
N ILE A 675 -11.29 36.43 27.14
CA ILE A 675 -10.34 36.29 28.26
C ILE A 675 -9.69 37.66 28.52
N LEU A 676 -9.95 38.23 29.70
CA LEU A 676 -9.28 39.44 30.16
C LEU A 676 -8.00 39.05 30.90
N GLY A 677 -6.84 39.31 30.30
CA GLY A 677 -5.54 39.03 30.90
C GLY A 677 -4.57 40.21 30.78
N GLY A 678 -4.13 40.73 31.92
CA GLY A 678 -2.87 41.48 32.01
C GLY A 678 -2.93 42.87 32.68
N LYS A 679 -2.61 42.89 33.99
CA LYS A 679 -2.36 44.06 34.86
C LYS A 679 -3.53 45.03 35.10
N GLU A 680 -4.40 44.70 36.05
CA GLU A 680 -5.18 45.74 36.73
C GLU A 680 -4.39 46.33 37.90
N LYS A 681 -4.11 47.63 37.82
CA LYS A 681 -3.88 48.47 38.99
C LYS A 681 -5.26 48.75 39.58
N SER A 682 -5.49 48.36 40.83
CA SER A 682 -6.74 48.55 41.55
C SER A 682 -7.30 49.97 41.34
N ILE A 683 -8.49 50.09 40.76
CA ILE A 683 -9.30 51.31 40.85
C ILE A 683 -10.38 51.00 41.88
N GLY A 684 -10.35 51.72 42.99
CA GLY A 684 -11.24 51.51 44.12
C GLY A 684 -12.71 51.74 43.76
N GLY A 685 -13.55 50.86 44.30
CA GLY A 685 -14.93 51.14 44.74
C GLY A 685 -15.89 51.78 43.73
N THR A 686 -16.46 50.99 42.81
CA THR A 686 -17.91 50.96 42.51
C THR A 686 -18.18 49.82 41.52
N ALA A 687 -19.33 49.15 41.64
CA ALA A 687 -19.73 48.06 40.76
C ALA A 687 -19.80 48.53 39.30
N LEU A 688 -19.15 47.78 38.39
CA LEU A 688 -19.19 48.00 36.95
C LEU A 688 -20.60 47.68 36.41
N ASP A 689 -21.27 48.69 35.85
CA ASP A 689 -22.51 48.51 35.08
C ASP A 689 -22.19 47.83 33.73
N THR A 690 -22.57 46.57 33.62
CA THR A 690 -22.34 45.70 32.47
C THR A 690 -23.11 46.14 31.23
N THR A 691 -24.16 46.95 31.38
CA THR A 691 -25.01 47.41 30.27
C THR A 691 -24.30 48.50 29.46
N ALA A 692 -23.65 49.45 30.15
CA ALA A 692 -22.87 50.52 29.53
C ALA A 692 -21.62 50.01 28.79
N LEU A 693 -21.02 48.91 29.25
CA LEU A 693 -19.87 48.30 28.57
C LEU A 693 -20.27 47.61 27.26
N THR A 694 -21.45 46.97 27.24
CA THR A 694 -21.97 46.26 26.08
C THR A 694 -22.42 47.22 24.98
N GLU A 695 -23.04 48.36 25.34
CA GLU A 695 -23.40 49.42 24.39
C GLU A 695 -22.17 50.12 23.78
N LYS A 696 -21.12 50.33 24.58
CA LYS A 696 -19.87 50.96 24.12
C LYS A 696 -19.10 50.04 23.16
N LEU A 697 -19.08 48.73 23.43
CA LEU A 697 -18.45 47.73 22.56
C LEU A 697 -19.20 47.59 21.23
N ALA A 698 -20.54 47.67 21.24
CA ALA A 698 -21.36 47.65 20.04
C ALA A 698 -21.17 48.92 19.17
N GLN A 699 -20.93 50.09 19.78
CA GLN A 699 -20.66 51.34 19.06
C GLN A 699 -19.24 51.41 18.47
N ASP A 700 -18.23 50.83 19.13
CA ASP A 700 -16.85 50.82 18.64
C ASP A 700 -16.63 49.80 17.50
N VAL A 701 -17.33 48.65 17.52
CA VAL A 701 -17.30 47.66 16.41
C VAL A 701 -17.95 48.21 15.14
N ALA A 702 -18.94 49.10 15.26
CA ALA A 702 -19.60 49.76 14.13
C ALA A 702 -18.78 50.90 13.48
N ARG A 703 -17.63 51.30 14.06
CA ARG A 703 -16.83 52.46 13.63
C ARG A 703 -15.43 52.12 13.10
N THR A 704 -15.29 51.03 12.36
CA THR A 704 -14.09 50.81 11.52
C THR A 704 -14.37 51.10 10.04
N PRO A 705 -14.26 52.35 9.56
CA PRO A 705 -14.18 52.63 8.14
C PRO A 705 -12.74 52.45 7.65
N THR A 706 -12.53 51.62 6.63
CA THR A 706 -11.33 51.71 5.78
C THR A 706 -11.34 53.07 5.09
N LEU A 707 -10.37 53.94 5.39
CA LEU A 707 -10.15 55.19 4.68
C LEU A 707 -8.79 55.16 3.99
N HIS A 708 -8.82 55.01 2.66
CA HIS A 708 -7.72 55.41 1.79
C HIS A 708 -7.87 56.91 1.49
N LYS A 709 -6.79 57.69 1.66
CA LYS A 709 -6.71 59.05 1.11
C LYS A 709 -5.52 59.17 0.17
N ILE A 710 -5.81 59.50 -1.08
CA ILE A 710 -4.84 59.86 -2.10
C ILE A 710 -4.62 61.37 -2.03
N ILE A 711 -3.36 61.83 -1.98
CA ILE A 711 -2.99 63.22 -2.25
C ILE A 711 -1.88 63.18 -3.31
N ASN A 712 -2.22 63.62 -4.52
CA ASN A 712 -1.33 63.78 -5.69
C ASN A 712 -0.44 62.57 -6.07
N GLY A 713 -1.01 61.37 -6.13
CA GLY A 713 -0.42 60.26 -6.90
C GLY A 713 0.81 59.54 -6.30
N GLN A 714 1.16 59.76 -5.03
CA GLN A 714 2.14 58.92 -4.32
C GLN A 714 1.66 58.52 -2.92
N THR A 715 1.90 57.25 -2.57
CA THR A 715 1.57 56.65 -1.26
C THR A 715 2.68 56.96 -0.26
N VAL A 716 2.35 57.61 0.86
CA VAL A 716 3.30 57.87 1.97
C VAL A 716 2.88 57.07 3.20
N HIS A 717 3.80 56.25 3.72
CA HIS A 717 3.67 55.57 5.01
C HIS A 717 4.34 56.42 6.10
N THR A 718 3.61 56.79 7.15
CA THR A 718 4.23 57.27 8.40
C THR A 718 3.52 56.62 9.59
N GLU A 719 4.22 55.71 10.25
CA GLU A 719 3.89 55.26 11.60
C GLU A 719 4.19 56.39 12.60
N LYS A 720 3.21 56.75 13.42
CA LYS A 720 3.37 57.10 14.84
C LYS A 720 2.00 57.26 15.47
N SER A 721 1.43 56.16 15.96
CA SER A 721 0.32 56.24 16.90
C SER A 721 0.87 56.07 18.32
N ALA A 722 0.62 57.12 19.10
CA ALA A 722 0.92 57.20 20.51
C ALA A 722 0.29 56.04 21.30
N HIS A 723 1.00 55.62 22.35
CA HIS A 723 0.57 54.63 23.31
C HIS A 723 -0.76 55.00 23.99
N THR A 724 -1.84 54.38 23.55
CA THR A 724 -2.99 54.07 24.41
C THR A 724 -2.88 52.58 24.71
N ALA A 725 -2.76 52.22 25.99
CA ALA A 725 -2.70 50.84 26.45
C ALA A 725 -4.02 50.12 26.09
N GLY A 726 -4.03 49.48 24.92
CA GLY A 726 -5.16 48.73 24.41
C GLY A 726 -5.25 47.38 25.12
N TYR A 727 -6.37 47.14 25.80
CA TYR A 727 -6.80 45.80 26.19
C TYR A 727 -6.84 44.93 24.92
N ALA A 728 -6.01 43.89 24.86
CA ALA A 728 -6.06 42.92 23.78
C ALA A 728 -7.27 41.99 24.00
N VAL A 729 -8.44 42.37 23.48
CA VAL A 729 -9.58 41.45 23.37
C VAL A 729 -9.24 40.43 22.29
N ARG A 730 -8.87 39.21 22.69
CA ARG A 730 -8.81 38.07 21.77
C ARG A 730 -10.17 37.37 21.80
N VAL A 731 -10.95 37.54 20.73
CA VAL A 731 -12.10 36.68 20.44
C VAL A 731 -11.53 35.35 19.98
N ALA A 732 -11.69 34.30 20.78
CA ALA A 732 -11.37 32.95 20.36
C ALA A 732 -12.69 32.19 20.10
N SER A 733 -13.02 31.96 18.83
CA SER A 733 -13.90 30.84 18.47
C SER A 733 -13.00 29.60 18.39
N PHE A 734 -13.22 28.63 19.26
CA PHE A 734 -12.56 27.34 19.11
C PHE A 734 -13.55 26.42 18.40
N ASP A 735 -13.27 26.10 17.12
CA ASP A 735 -13.83 24.89 16.55
C ASP A 735 -13.45 23.73 17.51
N PRO A 736 -14.36 22.79 17.83
CA PRO A 736 -14.08 21.71 18.77
C PRO A 736 -12.80 20.97 18.38
N GLN A 737 -11.90 20.82 19.36
CA GLN A 737 -10.64 20.12 19.15
C GLN A 737 -10.71 18.72 19.75
N PHE A 738 -10.02 17.79 19.12
CA PHE A 738 -9.95 16.40 19.56
C PHE A 738 -8.49 15.98 19.72
N ARG A 739 -8.25 15.05 20.64
CA ARG A 739 -7.02 14.31 20.81
C ARG A 739 -7.35 12.84 20.61
N MET A 740 -6.64 12.22 19.68
CA MET A 740 -6.69 10.77 19.49
C MET A 740 -5.36 10.19 19.91
N SER A 741 -5.38 9.11 20.68
CA SER A 741 -4.16 8.40 21.04
C SER A 741 -4.38 6.90 20.96
N GLY A 742 -3.41 6.16 20.42
CA GLY A 742 -3.57 4.73 20.25
C GLY A 742 -2.27 3.97 20.27
N TYR A 743 -2.43 2.65 20.34
CA TYR A 743 -1.34 1.68 20.44
C TYR A 743 -1.51 0.56 19.42
N GLY A 744 -0.40 -0.10 19.11
CA GLY A 744 -0.34 -1.23 18.19
C GLY A 744 -0.28 -0.82 16.72
N TYR A 745 -0.01 -1.82 15.88
CA TYR A 745 0.05 -1.71 14.43
C TYR A 745 -0.50 -2.98 13.79
N GLY A 746 -1.61 -2.83 13.06
CA GLY A 746 -2.37 -3.92 12.46
C GLY A 746 -3.66 -4.25 13.23
N HIS A 747 -4.29 -5.36 12.84
CA HIS A 747 -5.57 -5.81 13.40
C HIS A 747 -5.46 -6.33 14.85
N GLY A 748 -4.27 -6.69 15.32
CA GLY A 748 -4.05 -7.21 16.67
C GLY A 748 -4.51 -8.65 16.89
N LEU A 749 -5.34 -9.22 16.01
CA LEU A 749 -5.78 -10.62 16.07
C LEU A 749 -4.64 -11.61 15.80
N GLY A 750 -4.52 -12.66 16.62
CA GLY A 750 -3.47 -13.68 16.51
C GLY A 750 -2.13 -13.25 17.13
N LEU A 751 -1.03 -13.64 16.51
CA LEU A 751 0.31 -13.40 17.05
C LEU A 751 0.76 -11.93 16.88
N SER A 752 1.27 -11.33 17.95
CA SER A 752 2.03 -10.07 17.90
C SER A 752 3.49 -10.38 17.57
N GLN A 753 4.03 -9.81 16.50
CA GLN A 753 5.42 -10.02 16.12
C GLN A 753 6.36 -9.51 17.22
N TYR A 754 6.18 -8.26 17.70
CA TYR A 754 6.99 -7.74 18.80
C TYR A 754 6.79 -8.51 20.11
N GLY A 755 5.60 -9.05 20.35
CA GLY A 755 5.34 -9.86 21.54
C GLY A 755 6.07 -11.20 21.47
N ALA A 756 6.08 -11.85 20.30
CA ALA A 756 6.88 -13.05 20.05
C ALA A 756 8.39 -12.79 20.23
N LYS A 757 8.88 -11.62 19.78
CA LYS A 757 10.27 -11.21 20.02
C LYS A 757 10.58 -11.13 21.51
N ALA A 758 9.78 -10.42 22.29
CA ALA A 758 10.01 -10.26 23.72
C ALA A 758 9.92 -11.59 24.50
N LEU A 759 8.97 -12.45 24.15
CA LEU A 759 8.84 -13.79 24.74
C LEU A 759 10.07 -14.66 24.43
N ALA A 760 10.56 -14.61 23.20
CA ALA A 760 11.78 -15.32 22.81
C ALA A 760 13.02 -14.77 23.55
N GLU A 761 13.12 -13.46 23.74
CA GLU A 761 14.17 -12.82 24.55
C GLU A 761 14.08 -13.24 26.03
N ALA A 762 12.87 -13.53 26.52
CA ALA A 762 12.63 -14.10 27.85
C ALA A 762 12.82 -15.64 27.90
N GLY A 763 13.34 -16.26 26.84
CA GLY A 763 13.68 -17.69 26.80
C GLY A 763 12.52 -18.63 26.47
N LYS A 764 11.37 -18.12 26.01
CA LYS A 764 10.25 -18.96 25.54
C LYS A 764 10.58 -19.59 24.19
N THR A 765 10.17 -20.85 24.01
CA THR A 765 10.28 -21.53 22.72
C THR A 765 9.18 -21.08 21.77
N TYR A 766 9.35 -21.29 20.47
CA TYR A 766 8.31 -21.00 19.48
C TYR A 766 6.99 -21.73 19.75
N ARG A 767 7.04 -22.93 20.35
CA ARG A 767 5.84 -23.68 20.76
C ARG A 767 5.10 -22.97 21.89
N ASP A 768 5.82 -22.50 22.91
CA ASP A 768 5.24 -21.73 24.02
C ASP A 768 4.59 -20.43 23.50
N ILE A 769 5.29 -19.74 22.58
CA ILE A 769 4.80 -18.51 21.95
C ILE A 769 3.49 -18.77 21.20
N LEU A 770 3.44 -19.82 20.36
CA LEU A 770 2.24 -20.13 19.58
C LEU A 770 1.06 -20.56 20.48
N GLN A 771 1.31 -21.36 21.52
CA GLN A 771 0.27 -21.74 22.49
C GLN A 771 -0.31 -20.54 23.24
N MET A 772 0.54 -19.56 23.56
CA MET A 772 0.07 -18.33 24.19
C MET A 772 -0.90 -17.55 23.31
N TYR A 773 -0.62 -17.39 22.01
CA TYR A 773 -1.47 -16.60 21.10
C TYR A 773 -2.65 -17.36 20.49
N PHE A 774 -2.59 -18.69 20.39
CA PHE A 774 -3.59 -19.51 19.68
C PHE A 774 -4.30 -20.54 20.58
N SER A 775 -4.29 -20.34 21.90
CA SER A 775 -4.78 -21.25 22.95
C SER A 775 -3.84 -22.39 23.34
N GLU A 776 -4.00 -22.88 24.57
CA GLU A 776 -3.26 -24.04 25.11
C GLU A 776 -3.49 -25.33 24.32
N GLN A 777 -4.60 -25.42 23.56
CA GLN A 777 -4.90 -26.57 22.71
C GLN A 777 -4.13 -26.54 21.40
N ALA A 778 -3.46 -25.44 21.08
CA ALA A 778 -2.68 -25.32 19.86
C ALA A 778 -1.48 -26.27 19.87
N LYS A 779 -1.32 -27.02 18.78
CA LYS A 779 -0.25 -27.98 18.60
C LYS A 779 0.50 -27.68 17.31
N VAL A 780 1.82 -27.67 17.43
CA VAL A 780 2.71 -27.70 16.28
C VAL A 780 2.82 -29.14 15.83
N GLU A 781 2.35 -29.43 14.62
CA GLU A 781 2.31 -30.77 14.01
C GLU A 781 3.17 -30.81 12.75
N GLN A 782 3.82 -31.95 12.51
CA GLN A 782 4.53 -32.23 11.26
C GLN A 782 3.53 -32.74 10.21
N ARG A 783 3.47 -32.09 9.05
CA ARG A 783 2.61 -32.45 7.92
C ARG A 783 3.35 -32.48 6.59
#